data_AF-A0A5E5R569-F1
#
_entry.id   AF-A0A5E5R569-F1
#
_cell.length_a   1.000
_cell.length_b   1.000
_cell.length_c   1.000
_cell.angle_alpha   90.00
_cell.angle_beta   90.00
_cell.angle_gamma   90.00
#
_symmetry.space_group_name_H-M   'P 1'
#
loop_
_entity.id
_entity.type
_entity.pdbx_description
1 polymer ?
#
loop_
_entity_poly.entity_id
_entity_poly.type
_entity_poly.pdbx_seq_one_letter_code
_entity_poly.pdbx_strand_id
1 'polypeptide(L)'
;MNDRVRSRTIVSAQSITLPKGGDVHLVPPPPKPCVTIVVHGVNDLAGCYERIERGLCQGLNERLDMPPTLPGGQANPGYLTPAGYSLPADDEGKAENPDVVYYRRKFASGAGGAAVRSVVVPFYWGFREEEQYINKTAAHGEWLDRNGNRLDKSGTKEGGQFVNATTNLPDMWGQGFNGKLFGFISLDWFGGTMTHPLFSAAGRKYMVLAAMRLAMLIKIIRKRYPDDTINVVGHSQGTLLTLLAHAFLKDDGVAPADGVIMLNSPYGLFEPLNEKLQGWSSQQTREARLATLKGILEFICGRRHPVPALSSVALRNCQGYGAIGGPGWVGGQGCQTTIDGERLSFDERDNRGSVYLYFTPQDQTVGLANVQGIGWRGIAEQVKGLPGRTGLPQGFHQRIFTVRKRNGEKEKIGGHAPPHVYPLLLAGEKTWEDTGLGGKDRFGRANFDQGDSVLLTAPRLPLPTEARFDFDGTVTAPGENSASGVYQVRDTLDPIDAAIGVSNGGWKEKDSGHAVAQQVDAALAYRYGRDARSVERALNEGKELAQQTHVFSARELGTGMVLVTRAETPYEARLRLQTAEGHLEPLSFHSAIPNNPEHNRRVLAYDLAIGAGDSVDDVVFYQYLCRVADWRLDWNATRAKGRAQVESDTELDLPDEDVRALYRAEEAGNRKLIDSTEIYRRSGAIPSIVGNTLPSLVATQTINDRYYDRPVCFGGPI
;
A
#
# COMPACT_ATOMS: atom_id res chain seq x y z
N MET A 1 -28.87 -9.86 -24.24
CA MET A 1 -29.65 -8.74 -23.67
C MET A 1 -28.64 -7.83 -23.00
N ASN A 2 -28.66 -6.52 -23.27
CA ASN A 2 -27.78 -5.57 -22.57
C ASN A 2 -28.12 -5.61 -21.08
N ASP A 3 -27.14 -5.97 -20.23
CA ASP A 3 -27.28 -5.96 -18.76
C ASP A 3 -27.59 -4.56 -18.18
N ARG A 4 -27.56 -3.51 -19.03
CA ARG A 4 -27.88 -2.12 -18.67
C ARG A 4 -29.29 -1.89 -18.10
N VAL A 5 -30.23 -2.84 -18.24
CA VAL A 5 -31.62 -2.68 -17.77
C VAL A 5 -32.14 -3.99 -17.14
N ARG A 6 -31.44 -4.54 -16.15
CA ARG A 6 -32.06 -5.50 -15.22
C ARG A 6 -32.49 -4.76 -13.96
N SER A 7 -33.79 -4.79 -13.68
CA SER A 7 -34.32 -4.42 -12.37
C SER A 7 -33.69 -5.36 -11.33
N ARG A 8 -32.80 -4.82 -10.48
CA ARG A 8 -32.17 -5.56 -9.38
C ARG A 8 -32.80 -5.12 -8.06
N THR A 9 -33.04 -6.07 -7.16
CA THR A 9 -33.40 -5.75 -5.77
C THR A 9 -32.15 -5.20 -5.08
N ILE A 10 -32.15 -3.92 -4.74
CA ILE A 10 -31.00 -3.25 -4.09
C ILE A 10 -31.08 -3.38 -2.57
N VAL A 11 -32.30 -3.45 -2.03
CA VAL A 11 -32.57 -3.73 -0.62
C VAL A 11 -33.93 -4.43 -0.48
N SER A 12 -34.05 -5.30 0.50
CA SER A 12 -35.34 -5.82 0.98
C SER A 12 -35.49 -5.47 2.45
N ALA A 13 -36.64 -4.91 2.82
CA ALA A 13 -36.94 -4.60 4.21
C ALA A 13 -38.35 -5.08 4.55
N GLN A 14 -38.51 -5.56 5.78
CA GLN A 14 -39.79 -6.00 6.35
C GLN A 14 -40.02 -5.22 7.64
N SER A 15 -41.25 -4.78 7.85
CA SER A 15 -41.65 -4.11 9.08
C SER A 15 -43.00 -4.63 9.55
N ILE A 16 -43.18 -4.70 10.86
CA ILE A 16 -44.43 -5.11 11.50
C ILE A 16 -45.13 -3.84 11.98
N THR A 17 -46.31 -3.56 11.46
CA THR A 17 -47.14 -2.46 11.94
C THR A 17 -48.13 -2.95 13.00
N LEU A 18 -48.38 -2.12 14.02
CA LEU A 18 -49.50 -2.37 14.94
C LEU A 18 -50.83 -2.10 14.21
N PRO A 19 -51.94 -2.75 14.58
CA PRO A 19 -53.26 -2.36 14.11
C PRO A 19 -53.50 -0.87 14.42
N LYS A 20 -53.74 -0.05 13.40
CA LYS A 20 -53.86 1.43 13.45
C LYS A 20 -52.55 2.20 13.73
N GLY A 21 -51.38 1.57 13.63
CA GLY A 21 -50.07 2.17 13.93
C GLY A 21 -49.49 3.15 12.89
N GLY A 22 -50.20 3.44 11.80
CA GLY A 22 -49.72 4.30 10.71
C GLY A 22 -48.74 3.61 9.76
N ASP A 23 -48.26 4.37 8.76
CA ASP A 23 -47.31 3.90 7.75
C ASP A 23 -45.88 3.86 8.31
N VAL A 24 -45.11 2.83 7.96
CA VAL A 24 -43.68 2.77 8.24
C VAL A 24 -42.91 3.25 7.03
N HIS A 25 -42.21 4.38 7.18
CA HIS A 25 -41.32 4.90 6.14
C HIS A 25 -39.96 4.21 6.23
N LEU A 26 -39.64 3.41 5.22
CA LEU A 26 -38.33 2.77 5.07
C LEU A 26 -37.46 3.60 4.12
N VAL A 27 -36.28 4.00 4.60
CA VAL A 27 -35.31 4.73 3.77
C VAL A 27 -34.36 3.70 3.14
N PRO A 28 -34.36 3.53 1.80
CA PRO A 28 -33.40 2.63 1.16
C PRO A 28 -31.97 3.19 1.30
N PRO A 29 -30.95 2.32 1.40
CA PRO A 29 -29.57 2.78 1.43
C PRO A 29 -29.24 3.48 0.10
N PRO A 30 -28.76 4.74 0.11
CA PRO A 30 -28.31 5.42 -1.11
C PRO A 30 -27.19 4.64 -1.81
N PRO A 31 -26.94 4.83 -3.11
CA PRO A 31 -25.79 4.24 -3.76
C PRO A 31 -24.46 4.69 -3.12
N LYS A 32 -23.44 3.84 -3.18
CA LYS A 32 -22.07 4.21 -2.81
C LYS A 32 -21.52 5.24 -3.80
N PRO A 33 -20.69 6.18 -3.35
CA PRO A 33 -20.26 7.33 -4.16
C PRO A 33 -19.11 7.02 -5.15
N CYS A 34 -18.49 5.84 -5.06
CA CYS A 34 -17.41 5.39 -5.95
C CYS A 34 -16.99 3.96 -5.58
N VAL A 35 -16.11 3.38 -6.40
CA VAL A 35 -15.21 2.28 -6.02
C VAL A 35 -13.77 2.81 -5.94
N THR A 36 -13.02 2.44 -4.91
CA THR A 36 -11.64 2.88 -4.69
C THR A 36 -10.71 1.69 -4.54
N ILE A 37 -9.85 1.48 -5.53
CA ILE A 37 -8.84 0.43 -5.51
C ILE A 37 -7.59 1.00 -4.81
N VAL A 38 -7.14 0.37 -3.74
CA VAL A 38 -5.95 0.80 -2.99
C VAL A 38 -4.81 -0.16 -3.28
N VAL A 39 -3.65 0.36 -3.71
CA VAL A 39 -2.48 -0.42 -4.16
C VAL A 39 -1.28 -0.10 -3.27
N HIS A 40 -0.79 -1.09 -2.52
CA HIS A 40 0.33 -0.95 -1.60
C HIS A 40 1.70 -0.92 -2.31
N GLY A 41 2.74 -0.52 -1.58
CA GLY A 41 4.13 -0.45 -2.03
C GLY A 41 4.90 -1.78 -1.98
N VAL A 42 6.21 -1.72 -2.25
CA VAL A 42 7.14 -2.85 -2.03
C VAL A 42 7.35 -3.09 -0.53
N ASN A 43 7.67 -4.32 -0.14
CA ASN A 43 7.93 -4.68 1.26
C ASN A 43 6.83 -4.24 2.24
N ASP A 44 5.59 -4.12 1.75
CA ASP A 44 4.43 -3.72 2.54
C ASP A 44 3.40 -4.84 2.43
N LEU A 45 2.91 -5.33 3.57
CA LEU A 45 1.80 -6.28 3.64
C LEU A 45 0.43 -5.60 3.53
N ALA A 46 0.44 -4.37 3.04
CA ALA A 46 -0.67 -3.46 3.04
C ALA A 46 -1.08 -3.06 4.47
N GLY A 47 -0.10 -2.81 5.34
CA GLY A 47 -0.32 -2.37 6.72
C GLY A 47 -1.06 -1.03 6.83
N CYS A 48 -1.11 -0.28 5.73
CA CYS A 48 -1.86 0.96 5.61
C CYS A 48 -3.35 0.77 5.25
N TYR A 49 -3.80 -0.40 4.77
CA TYR A 49 -5.15 -0.56 4.21
C TYR A 49 -6.27 -0.31 5.22
N GLU A 50 -6.16 -0.84 6.45
CA GLU A 50 -7.14 -0.56 7.50
C GLU A 50 -7.26 0.95 7.74
N ARG A 51 -6.12 1.62 7.86
CA ARG A 51 -6.05 3.05 8.21
C ARG A 51 -6.57 3.92 7.06
N ILE A 52 -6.27 3.56 5.82
CA ILE A 52 -6.82 4.19 4.61
C ILE A 52 -8.33 3.98 4.56
N GLU A 53 -8.82 2.76 4.69
CA GLU A 53 -10.25 2.45 4.59
C GLU A 53 -11.06 3.12 5.69
N ARG A 54 -10.59 3.08 6.94
CA ARG A 54 -11.22 3.77 8.08
C ARG A 54 -11.30 5.27 7.87
N GLY A 55 -10.17 5.91 7.54
CA GLY A 55 -10.13 7.35 7.29
C GLY A 55 -10.99 7.75 6.09
N LEU A 56 -10.95 6.97 5.01
CA LEU A 56 -11.70 7.24 3.80
C LEU A 56 -13.21 7.13 4.01
N CYS A 57 -13.70 6.08 4.66
CA CYS A 57 -15.12 5.94 4.99
C CYS A 57 -15.61 7.13 5.83
N GLN A 58 -14.85 7.51 6.86
CA GLN A 58 -15.19 8.66 7.70
C GLN A 58 -15.20 9.98 6.90
N GLY A 59 -14.15 10.24 6.13
CA GLY A 59 -14.04 11.48 5.34
C GLY A 59 -15.09 11.59 4.24
N LEU A 60 -15.47 10.47 3.61
CA LEU A 60 -16.55 10.46 2.62
C LEU A 60 -17.92 10.71 3.26
N ASN A 61 -18.17 10.16 4.46
CA ASN A 61 -19.38 10.47 5.21
C ASN A 61 -19.47 11.97 5.52
N GLU A 62 -18.36 12.60 5.93
CA GLU A 62 -18.30 14.04 6.17
C GLU A 62 -18.50 14.84 4.88
N ARG A 63 -17.75 14.50 3.81
CA ARG A 63 -17.83 15.17 2.51
C ARG A 63 -19.25 15.17 1.93
N LEU A 64 -19.95 14.05 2.08
CA LEU A 64 -21.28 13.82 1.50
C LEU A 64 -22.43 14.23 2.43
N ASP A 65 -22.15 14.87 3.58
CA ASP A 65 -23.15 15.22 4.60
C ASP A 65 -24.00 14.02 5.05
N MET A 66 -23.34 12.89 5.30
CA MET A 66 -23.95 11.64 5.76
C MET A 66 -23.70 11.43 7.26
N PRO A 67 -24.59 11.92 8.15
CA PRO A 67 -24.46 11.68 9.59
C PRO A 67 -24.72 10.20 9.93
N PRO A 68 -24.16 9.68 11.03
CA PRO A 68 -24.39 8.29 11.46
C PRO A 68 -25.85 8.04 11.87
N THR A 69 -26.54 9.07 12.34
CA THR A 69 -27.95 9.04 12.72
C THR A 69 -28.74 10.10 11.95
N LEU A 70 -29.92 9.72 11.49
CA LEU A 70 -30.88 10.65 10.88
C LEU A 70 -31.55 11.51 11.97
N PRO A 71 -32.17 12.67 11.64
CA PRO A 71 -32.85 13.53 12.61
C PRO A 71 -33.92 12.83 13.48
N GLY A 72 -34.49 11.71 12.99
CA GLY A 72 -35.44 10.87 13.74
C GLY A 72 -34.80 9.84 14.68
N GLY A 73 -33.49 9.89 14.91
CA GLY A 73 -32.74 8.99 15.81
C GLY A 73 -32.40 7.61 15.22
N GLN A 74 -32.88 7.29 14.03
CA GLN A 74 -32.56 6.03 13.34
C GLN A 74 -31.14 6.07 12.76
N ALA A 75 -30.48 4.90 12.70
CA ALA A 75 -29.20 4.77 12.01
C ALA A 75 -29.36 5.13 10.53
N ASN A 76 -28.43 5.89 9.98
CA ASN A 76 -28.45 6.28 8.58
C ASN A 76 -27.99 5.10 7.70
N PRO A 77 -28.85 4.53 6.84
CA PRO A 77 -28.50 3.37 6.02
C PRO A 77 -27.44 3.70 4.94
N GLY A 78 -27.20 4.99 4.67
CA GLY A 78 -26.16 5.45 3.76
C GLY A 78 -24.77 5.56 4.38
N TYR A 79 -24.66 5.51 5.71
CA TYR A 79 -23.40 5.72 6.42
C TYR A 79 -22.38 4.63 6.04
N LEU A 80 -21.22 5.05 5.52
CA LEU A 80 -20.15 4.15 5.14
C LEU A 80 -19.45 3.62 6.39
N THR A 81 -19.21 2.32 6.42
CA THR A 81 -18.51 1.62 7.50
C THR A 81 -17.35 0.81 6.93
N PRO A 82 -16.13 0.96 7.47
CA PRO A 82 -14.96 0.24 6.98
C PRO A 82 -15.03 -1.26 7.30
N ALA A 83 -14.38 -2.08 6.49
CA ALA A 83 -14.18 -3.50 6.82
C ALA A 83 -13.25 -3.69 8.02
N GLY A 84 -13.39 -4.83 8.70
CA GLY A 84 -12.43 -5.27 9.69
C GLY A 84 -11.15 -5.80 9.03
N TYR A 85 -10.05 -5.74 9.76
CA TYR A 85 -8.78 -6.36 9.39
C TYR A 85 -8.27 -7.22 10.54
N SER A 86 -7.44 -8.21 10.25
CA SER A 86 -6.61 -8.86 11.27
C SER A 86 -5.35 -8.03 11.51
N LEU A 87 -5.11 -7.61 12.74
CA LEU A 87 -4.03 -6.68 13.07
C LEU A 87 -3.14 -7.24 14.19
N PRO A 88 -1.84 -6.87 14.24
CA PRO A 88 -0.97 -7.24 15.35
C PRO A 88 -1.50 -6.83 16.74
N ALA A 89 -2.27 -5.76 16.82
CA ALA A 89 -2.89 -5.32 18.07
C ALA A 89 -3.94 -6.30 18.61
N ASP A 90 -4.47 -7.21 17.78
CA ASP A 90 -5.51 -8.17 18.18
C ASP A 90 -4.97 -9.23 19.16
N ASP A 91 -3.67 -9.53 19.12
CA ASP A 91 -3.01 -10.58 19.93
C ASP A 91 -1.60 -10.18 20.41
N GLU A 92 -1.28 -8.89 20.41
CA GLU A 92 0.05 -8.34 20.74
C GLU A 92 1.17 -8.87 19.82
N GLY A 93 0.88 -9.19 18.57
CA GLY A 93 1.88 -9.63 17.59
C GLY A 93 2.36 -11.08 17.78
N LYS A 94 1.62 -11.89 18.54
CA LYS A 94 2.00 -13.24 18.97
C LYS A 94 1.77 -14.33 17.93
N ALA A 95 1.07 -14.06 16.82
CA ALA A 95 0.86 -15.04 15.76
C ALA A 95 2.18 -15.70 15.32
N GLU A 96 2.21 -17.04 15.29
CA GLU A 96 3.42 -17.79 14.89
C GLU A 96 3.81 -17.55 13.42
N ASN A 97 2.81 -17.30 12.57
CA ASN A 97 2.99 -16.97 11.17
C ASN A 97 2.30 -15.63 10.86
N PRO A 98 2.98 -14.49 11.08
CA PRO A 98 2.37 -13.18 10.95
C PRO A 98 1.95 -12.85 9.51
N ASP A 99 2.63 -13.39 8.48
CA ASP A 99 2.34 -13.10 7.07
C ASP A 99 0.97 -13.62 6.61
N VAL A 100 0.50 -14.74 7.18
CA VAL A 100 -0.83 -15.30 6.84
C VAL A 100 -1.93 -14.74 7.73
N VAL A 101 -1.60 -14.35 8.96
CA VAL A 101 -2.58 -13.87 9.93
C VAL A 101 -2.88 -12.39 9.74
N TYR A 102 -1.88 -11.52 9.69
CA TYR A 102 -2.09 -10.07 9.75
C TYR A 102 -2.33 -9.41 8.39
N TYR A 103 -2.92 -8.21 8.46
CA TYR A 103 -3.25 -7.34 7.34
C TYR A 103 -4.18 -8.01 6.31
N ARG A 104 -5.03 -8.93 6.79
CA ARG A 104 -6.09 -9.58 6.01
C ARG A 104 -7.40 -8.87 6.23
N ARG A 105 -8.04 -8.46 5.14
CA ARG A 105 -9.38 -7.88 5.18
C ARG A 105 -10.40 -8.96 5.53
N LYS A 106 -11.21 -8.73 6.56
CA LYS A 106 -12.31 -9.60 6.99
C LYS A 106 -13.56 -9.29 6.15
N PHE A 107 -14.13 -10.29 5.49
CA PHE A 107 -15.27 -10.10 4.58
C PHE A 107 -16.65 -10.04 5.28
N ALA A 108 -16.81 -10.78 6.37
CA ALA A 108 -18.11 -10.96 7.05
C ALA A 108 -18.35 -9.99 8.23
N SER A 109 -17.33 -9.26 8.69
CA SER A 109 -17.42 -8.40 9.88
C SER A 109 -16.74 -7.06 9.66
N GLY A 110 -17.49 -5.96 9.82
CA GLY A 110 -16.93 -4.61 9.89
C GLY A 110 -16.21 -4.35 11.19
N ALA A 111 -15.51 -3.22 11.25
CA ALA A 111 -14.88 -2.77 12.49
C ALA A 111 -15.91 -2.72 13.63
N GLY A 112 -15.60 -3.34 14.77
CA GLY A 112 -16.49 -3.40 15.93
C GLY A 112 -17.74 -4.29 15.76
N GLY A 113 -17.78 -5.18 14.76
CA GLY A 113 -18.90 -6.12 14.56
C GLY A 113 -20.09 -5.54 13.77
N ALA A 114 -19.95 -4.34 13.20
CA ALA A 114 -20.96 -3.73 12.35
C ALA A 114 -21.02 -4.37 10.94
N ALA A 115 -22.15 -4.20 10.24
CA ALA A 115 -22.23 -4.56 8.83
C ALA A 115 -21.27 -3.69 8.00
N VAL A 116 -20.52 -4.29 7.08
CA VAL A 116 -19.56 -3.58 6.21
C VAL A 116 -20.28 -2.83 5.11
N ARG A 117 -20.00 -1.54 4.97
CA ARG A 117 -20.45 -0.68 3.85
C ARG A 117 -19.29 0.20 3.39
N SER A 118 -18.32 -0.43 2.76
CA SER A 118 -17.09 0.22 2.30
C SER A 118 -17.06 0.40 0.78
N VAL A 119 -16.27 1.36 0.32
CA VAL A 119 -15.96 1.63 -1.10
C VAL A 119 -14.60 1.05 -1.54
N VAL A 120 -13.86 0.43 -0.63
CA VAL A 120 -12.44 0.08 -0.83
C VAL A 120 -12.25 -1.36 -1.32
N VAL A 121 -11.59 -1.51 -2.47
CA VAL A 121 -11.06 -2.79 -2.95
C VAL A 121 -9.55 -2.82 -2.69
N PRO A 122 -9.06 -3.61 -1.71
CA PRO A 122 -7.62 -3.76 -1.47
C PRO A 122 -6.97 -4.59 -2.59
N PHE A 123 -5.86 -4.12 -3.15
CA PHE A 123 -5.15 -4.79 -4.24
C PHE A 123 -3.81 -5.36 -3.79
N TYR A 124 -3.77 -6.66 -3.55
CA TYR A 124 -2.56 -7.36 -3.10
C TYR A 124 -1.76 -7.91 -4.28
N TRP A 125 -0.44 -7.77 -4.19
CA TRP A 125 0.49 -8.23 -5.21
C TRP A 125 1.86 -8.54 -4.60
N GLY A 126 2.66 -9.37 -5.25
CA GLY A 126 3.99 -9.68 -4.73
C GLY A 126 4.82 -10.61 -5.59
N PHE A 127 5.94 -11.01 -5.01
CA PHE A 127 6.91 -11.94 -5.58
C PHE A 127 6.70 -13.35 -5.03
N ARG A 128 6.81 -14.37 -5.88
CA ARG A 128 6.85 -15.79 -5.52
C ARG A 128 8.15 -16.38 -6.05
N GLU A 129 8.97 -16.94 -5.16
CA GLU A 129 10.15 -17.69 -5.55
C GLU A 129 9.76 -19.07 -6.12
N GLU A 130 10.54 -19.56 -7.08
CA GLU A 130 10.34 -20.91 -7.59
C GLU A 130 10.69 -21.95 -6.52
N GLU A 131 9.81 -22.94 -6.37
CA GLU A 131 9.83 -23.89 -5.25
C GLU A 131 11.19 -24.54 -4.99
N GLN A 132 11.93 -24.87 -6.06
CA GLN A 132 13.23 -25.53 -6.00
C GLN A 132 14.36 -24.68 -5.42
N TYR A 133 14.21 -23.35 -5.36
CA TYR A 133 15.25 -22.45 -4.85
C TYR A 133 14.97 -21.91 -3.45
N ILE A 134 13.87 -22.33 -2.82
CA ILE A 134 13.52 -21.87 -1.48
C ILE A 134 14.33 -22.65 -0.45
N ASN A 135 15.09 -21.94 0.37
CA ASN A 135 15.71 -22.54 1.55
C ASN A 135 14.69 -22.57 2.70
N LYS A 136 14.23 -23.76 3.06
CA LYS A 136 13.26 -24.02 4.14
C LYS A 136 13.90 -24.55 5.43
N THR A 137 15.22 -24.72 5.43
CA THR A 137 15.97 -25.41 6.50
C THR A 137 16.85 -24.44 7.29
N ALA A 138 16.67 -23.14 7.12
CA ALA A 138 17.45 -22.15 7.86
C ALA A 138 17.17 -22.25 9.37
N ALA A 139 18.22 -22.20 10.19
CA ALA A 139 18.13 -22.43 11.63
C ALA A 139 17.20 -21.43 12.35
N HIS A 140 17.06 -20.22 11.81
CA HIS A 140 16.14 -19.19 12.32
C HIS A 140 14.67 -19.45 12.01
N GLY A 141 14.33 -20.56 11.34
CA GLY A 141 12.97 -20.93 11.00
C GLY A 141 12.41 -20.21 9.77
N GLU A 142 12.74 -18.95 9.50
CA GLU A 142 12.30 -18.24 8.28
C GLU A 142 12.71 -18.93 6.97
N TRP A 143 11.90 -18.76 5.92
CA TRP A 143 12.24 -19.25 4.58
C TRP A 143 13.01 -18.18 3.83
N LEU A 144 13.96 -18.58 2.98
CA LEU A 144 14.77 -17.65 2.20
C LEU A 144 14.65 -17.94 0.70
N ASP A 145 14.72 -16.89 -0.10
CA ASP A 145 14.88 -17.00 -1.56
C ASP A 145 16.32 -17.40 -1.94
N ARG A 146 16.57 -17.58 -3.25
CA ARG A 146 17.89 -17.98 -3.75
C ARG A 146 19.03 -16.98 -3.44
N ASN A 147 18.67 -15.75 -3.06
CA ASN A 147 19.59 -14.67 -2.76
C ASN A 147 19.70 -14.39 -1.25
N GLY A 148 18.99 -15.14 -0.41
CA GLY A 148 18.98 -14.97 1.04
C GLY A 148 17.95 -13.98 1.57
N ASN A 149 17.02 -13.46 0.74
CA ASN A 149 15.94 -12.62 1.24
C ASN A 149 14.88 -13.45 1.96
N ARG A 150 14.35 -12.93 3.07
CA ARG A 150 13.23 -13.55 3.80
C ARG A 150 11.98 -13.65 2.93
N LEU A 151 11.39 -14.84 2.90
CA LEU A 151 10.09 -15.18 2.34
C LEU A 151 9.15 -15.62 3.46
N ASP A 152 7.85 -15.51 3.24
CA ASP A 152 6.85 -16.15 4.07
C ASP A 152 6.85 -17.69 3.92
N LYS A 153 6.01 -18.37 4.71
CA LYS A 153 5.88 -19.84 4.73
C LYS A 153 5.15 -20.44 3.52
N SER A 154 4.80 -19.62 2.54
CA SER A 154 4.34 -20.02 1.23
C SER A 154 5.33 -19.62 0.13
N GLY A 155 6.52 -19.18 0.54
CA GLY A 155 7.63 -18.73 -0.28
C GLY A 155 7.32 -17.49 -1.13
N THR A 156 6.46 -16.61 -0.61
CA THR A 156 6.16 -15.31 -1.20
C THR A 156 6.75 -14.15 -0.41
N LYS A 157 6.80 -13.00 -1.09
CA LYS A 157 7.09 -11.70 -0.51
C LYS A 157 6.08 -10.70 -1.06
N GLU A 158 5.14 -10.26 -0.23
CA GLU A 158 4.16 -9.24 -0.59
C GLU A 158 4.86 -7.91 -0.94
N GLY A 159 4.41 -7.29 -2.03
CA GLY A 159 5.05 -6.14 -2.67
C GLY A 159 6.39 -6.45 -3.35
N GLY A 160 6.97 -7.63 -3.11
CA GLY A 160 8.33 -7.99 -3.50
C GLY A 160 9.40 -7.32 -2.64
N GLN A 161 10.67 -7.58 -2.96
CA GLN A 161 11.81 -7.09 -2.18
C GLN A 161 11.95 -5.56 -2.28
N PHE A 162 12.25 -4.91 -1.15
CA PHE A 162 12.44 -3.44 -1.08
C PHE A 162 13.44 -2.92 -2.11
N VAL A 163 14.60 -3.56 -2.22
CA VAL A 163 15.67 -3.20 -3.18
C VAL A 163 15.27 -3.36 -4.65
N ASN A 164 14.16 -4.03 -4.93
CA ASN A 164 13.70 -4.25 -6.29
C ASN A 164 12.82 -3.11 -6.83
N ALA A 165 12.52 -2.10 -6.02
CA ALA A 165 11.83 -0.89 -6.45
C ALA A 165 12.51 -0.23 -7.67
N THR A 166 11.70 0.43 -8.50
CA THR A 166 12.15 1.09 -9.73
C THR A 166 11.64 2.52 -9.80
N THR A 167 12.28 3.32 -10.64
CA THR A 167 11.95 4.75 -10.81
C THR A 167 11.32 5.05 -12.17
N ASN A 168 11.16 4.04 -13.03
CA ASN A 168 10.56 4.15 -14.35
C ASN A 168 9.91 2.81 -14.77
N LEU A 169 9.03 2.85 -15.78
CA LEU A 169 8.26 1.67 -16.18
C LEU A 169 9.07 0.62 -16.98
N PRO A 170 9.96 0.99 -17.93
CA PRO A 170 10.76 0.01 -18.67
C PRO A 170 11.57 -0.93 -17.76
N ASP A 171 12.10 -0.41 -16.66
CA ASP A 171 12.92 -1.20 -15.71
C ASP A 171 12.15 -2.33 -15.01
N MET A 172 10.81 -2.37 -15.08
CA MET A 172 10.00 -3.49 -14.59
C MET A 172 10.22 -4.79 -15.38
N TRP A 173 10.76 -4.71 -16.60
CA TRP A 173 11.17 -5.89 -17.36
C TRP A 173 12.62 -6.30 -17.09
N GLY A 174 13.35 -5.54 -16.26
CA GLY A 174 14.73 -5.81 -15.91
C GLY A 174 14.93 -7.03 -15.01
N GLN A 175 16.18 -7.49 -14.93
CA GLN A 175 16.62 -8.68 -14.19
C GLN A 175 16.59 -8.51 -12.65
N GLY A 176 16.20 -7.34 -12.14
CA GLY A 176 16.15 -7.04 -10.71
C GLY A 176 17.43 -6.37 -10.19
N PHE A 177 17.49 -6.15 -8.88
CA PHE A 177 18.68 -5.59 -8.23
C PHE A 177 19.80 -6.64 -8.13
N ASN A 178 20.99 -6.32 -8.61
CA ASN A 178 22.12 -7.27 -8.71
C ASN A 178 23.09 -7.23 -7.52
N GLY A 179 22.65 -6.71 -6.37
CA GLY A 179 23.48 -6.70 -5.15
C GLY A 179 24.67 -5.75 -5.22
N LYS A 180 24.64 -4.71 -6.08
CA LYS A 180 25.66 -3.65 -6.11
C LYS A 180 24.98 -2.29 -6.11
N LEU A 181 25.11 -1.53 -5.02
CA LEU A 181 24.77 -0.11 -4.98
C LEU A 181 26.07 0.68 -5.30
N PHE A 182 26.06 1.54 -6.32
CA PHE A 182 27.18 2.41 -6.74
C PHE A 182 28.40 1.77 -7.44
N GLY A 183 28.35 0.57 -8.01
CA GLY A 183 29.39 0.05 -8.94
C GLY A 183 30.82 -0.19 -8.38
N PHE A 184 31.19 0.37 -7.22
CA PHE A 184 32.51 0.28 -6.60
C PHE A 184 32.51 0.41 -5.06
N ILE A 185 31.35 0.42 -4.40
CA ILE A 185 31.23 0.50 -2.92
C ILE A 185 30.47 -0.75 -2.41
N SER A 186 31.05 -1.46 -1.44
CA SER A 186 30.39 -2.59 -0.74
C SER A 186 29.16 -2.10 0.03
N LEU A 187 28.08 -2.90 0.05
CA LEU A 187 26.80 -2.56 0.68
C LEU A 187 26.87 -2.36 2.20
N ASP A 188 27.92 -2.85 2.85
CA ASP A 188 28.19 -2.60 4.27
C ASP A 188 28.38 -1.11 4.60
N TRP A 189 28.66 -0.27 3.59
CA TRP A 189 28.90 1.16 3.78
C TRP A 189 27.63 2.01 3.91
N PHE A 190 26.51 1.55 3.32
CA PHE A 190 25.20 2.19 3.40
C PHE A 190 24.26 1.56 4.42
N GLY A 191 24.72 0.52 5.12
CA GLY A 191 24.01 -0.12 6.23
C GLY A 191 22.65 -0.65 5.81
N GLY A 192 22.61 -1.86 5.24
CA GLY A 192 21.37 -2.62 5.29
C GLY A 192 20.91 -2.66 6.75
N THR A 193 19.71 -2.15 7.03
CA THR A 193 19.18 -2.27 8.39
C THR A 193 18.80 -3.71 8.62
N MET A 194 18.68 -4.10 9.89
CA MET A 194 18.20 -5.43 10.27
C MET A 194 16.87 -5.77 9.57
N THR A 195 16.01 -4.78 9.32
CA THR A 195 14.70 -4.93 8.65
C THR A 195 14.71 -4.78 7.14
N HIS A 196 15.72 -4.13 6.56
CA HIS A 196 15.83 -3.87 5.12
C HIS A 196 17.17 -4.39 4.58
N PRO A 197 17.38 -5.71 4.52
CA PRO A 197 18.59 -6.29 3.97
C PRO A 197 18.74 -5.92 2.49
N LEU A 198 19.98 -5.68 2.08
CA LEU A 198 20.30 -5.30 0.71
C LEU A 198 20.87 -6.49 -0.08
N PHE A 199 20.12 -7.57 -0.20
CA PHE A 199 20.53 -8.71 -1.04
C PHE A 199 20.17 -8.47 -2.52
N SER A 200 20.70 -9.31 -3.41
CA SER A 200 20.22 -9.35 -4.79
C SER A 200 18.73 -9.71 -4.82
N ALA A 201 17.99 -9.21 -5.81
CA ALA A 201 16.55 -9.44 -5.95
C ALA A 201 16.23 -10.06 -7.32
N ALA A 202 15.13 -10.81 -7.37
CA ALA A 202 14.65 -11.47 -8.58
C ALA A 202 14.22 -10.47 -9.68
N GLY A 203 14.04 -10.98 -10.90
CA GLY A 203 13.50 -10.20 -12.03
C GLY A 203 12.16 -9.54 -11.73
N ARG A 204 11.95 -8.33 -12.25
CA ARG A 204 10.83 -7.45 -11.84
C ARG A 204 9.51 -7.72 -12.57
N LYS A 205 9.44 -8.74 -13.42
CA LYS A 205 8.25 -9.06 -14.23
C LYS A 205 6.98 -9.35 -13.40
N TYR A 206 7.12 -9.69 -12.12
CA TYR A 206 5.96 -9.77 -11.22
C TYR A 206 5.26 -8.42 -11.01
N MET A 207 5.98 -7.29 -11.14
CA MET A 207 5.39 -5.95 -11.18
C MET A 207 4.55 -5.75 -12.44
N VAL A 208 5.03 -6.23 -13.60
CA VAL A 208 4.27 -6.19 -14.85
C VAL A 208 2.99 -7.04 -14.73
N LEU A 209 3.09 -8.25 -14.17
CA LEU A 209 1.93 -9.09 -13.87
C LEU A 209 0.93 -8.37 -12.95
N ALA A 210 1.40 -7.70 -11.90
CA ALA A 210 0.56 -6.93 -11.00
C ALA A 210 -0.15 -5.77 -11.73
N ALA A 211 0.54 -5.03 -12.59
CA ALA A 211 -0.07 -3.96 -13.40
C ALA A 211 -1.12 -4.50 -14.40
N MET A 212 -0.87 -5.66 -15.02
CA MET A 212 -1.84 -6.34 -15.88
C MET A 212 -3.10 -6.74 -15.09
N ARG A 213 -2.93 -7.27 -13.88
CA ARG A 213 -4.05 -7.61 -12.98
C ARG A 213 -4.85 -6.37 -12.55
N LEU A 214 -4.18 -5.26 -12.25
CA LEU A 214 -4.84 -4.00 -11.92
C LEU A 214 -5.66 -3.45 -13.11
N ALA A 215 -5.08 -3.49 -14.32
CA ALA A 215 -5.81 -3.14 -15.54
C ALA A 215 -7.03 -4.05 -15.76
N MET A 216 -6.86 -5.36 -15.56
CA MET A 216 -7.97 -6.33 -15.63
C MET A 216 -9.08 -6.02 -14.62
N LEU A 217 -8.75 -5.66 -13.38
CA LEU A 217 -9.75 -5.31 -12.37
C LEU A 217 -10.60 -4.10 -12.81
N ILE A 218 -9.96 -3.07 -13.38
CA ILE A 218 -10.67 -1.90 -13.95
C ILE A 218 -11.54 -2.32 -15.16
N LYS A 219 -11.04 -3.21 -16.02
CA LYS A 219 -11.81 -3.76 -17.16
C LYS A 219 -13.06 -4.50 -16.71
N ILE A 220 -12.94 -5.35 -15.69
CA ILE A 220 -14.05 -6.10 -15.11
C ILE A 220 -15.14 -5.15 -14.61
N ILE A 221 -14.76 -4.08 -13.89
CA ILE A 221 -15.70 -3.06 -13.41
C ILE A 221 -16.35 -2.33 -14.59
N ARG A 222 -15.56 -1.76 -15.50
CA ARG A 222 -16.07 -0.99 -16.66
C ARG A 222 -17.00 -1.80 -17.57
N LYS A 223 -16.78 -3.11 -17.66
CA LYS A 223 -17.65 -3.99 -18.45
C LYS A 223 -19.03 -4.13 -17.83
N ARG A 224 -19.10 -4.37 -16.51
CA ARG A 224 -20.38 -4.62 -15.82
C ARG A 224 -21.09 -3.33 -15.43
N TYR A 225 -20.33 -2.35 -14.94
CA TYR A 225 -20.77 -1.06 -14.46
C TYR A 225 -19.98 0.05 -15.18
N PRO A 226 -20.31 0.36 -16.44
CA PRO A 226 -19.54 1.31 -17.26
C PRO A 226 -19.51 2.72 -16.68
N ASP A 227 -20.58 3.12 -15.99
CA ASP A 227 -20.75 4.46 -15.43
C ASP A 227 -20.19 4.62 -14.00
N ASP A 228 -19.62 3.55 -13.42
CA ASP A 228 -19.00 3.63 -12.09
C ASP A 228 -17.83 4.60 -12.07
N THR A 229 -17.77 5.41 -11.02
CA THR A 229 -16.61 6.24 -10.73
C THR A 229 -15.55 5.39 -10.05
N ILE A 230 -14.45 5.15 -10.76
CA ILE A 230 -13.33 4.31 -10.30
C ILE A 230 -12.17 5.20 -9.84
N ASN A 231 -11.74 5.03 -8.60
CA ASN A 231 -10.52 5.64 -8.07
C ASN A 231 -9.42 4.59 -7.93
N VAL A 232 -8.17 4.98 -8.17
CA VAL A 232 -6.97 4.18 -7.82
C VAL A 232 -6.05 5.00 -6.93
N VAL A 233 -5.79 4.51 -5.73
CA VAL A 233 -4.88 5.11 -4.75
C VAL A 233 -3.64 4.22 -4.67
N GLY A 234 -2.56 4.66 -5.31
CA GLY A 234 -1.28 3.96 -5.27
C GLY A 234 -0.34 4.58 -4.26
N HIS A 235 0.37 3.75 -3.49
CA HIS A 235 1.49 4.17 -2.66
C HIS A 235 2.80 3.60 -3.16
N SER A 236 3.86 4.40 -3.13
CA SER A 236 5.22 3.97 -3.48
C SER A 236 5.25 3.29 -4.86
N GLN A 237 5.81 2.08 -4.99
CA GLN A 237 5.83 1.29 -6.23
C GLN A 237 4.43 1.02 -6.80
N GLY A 238 3.39 0.96 -5.96
CA GLY A 238 1.99 0.87 -6.38
C GLY A 238 1.58 2.02 -7.31
N THR A 239 2.22 3.20 -7.20
CA THR A 239 2.01 4.31 -8.16
C THR A 239 2.50 3.98 -9.57
N LEU A 240 3.62 3.25 -9.71
CA LEU A 240 4.14 2.83 -11.02
C LEU A 240 3.30 1.69 -11.59
N LEU A 241 2.80 0.78 -10.75
CA LEU A 241 1.82 -0.23 -11.17
C LEU A 241 0.57 0.43 -11.73
N THR A 242 0.07 1.47 -11.07
CA THR A 242 -1.06 2.26 -11.54
C THR A 242 -0.77 2.92 -12.89
N LEU A 243 0.39 3.55 -13.08
CA LEU A 243 0.76 4.14 -14.37
C LEU A 243 0.81 3.07 -15.47
N LEU A 244 1.46 1.93 -15.22
CA LEU A 244 1.58 0.86 -16.20
C LEU A 244 0.22 0.20 -16.52
N ALA A 245 -0.65 0.03 -15.52
CA ALA A 245 -2.01 -0.46 -15.71
C ALA A 245 -2.80 0.44 -16.67
N HIS A 246 -2.66 1.76 -16.54
CA HIS A 246 -3.31 2.72 -17.45
C HIS A 246 -2.72 2.68 -18.86
N ALA A 247 -1.43 2.39 -19.01
CA ALA A 247 -0.84 2.15 -20.33
C ALA A 247 -1.43 0.89 -20.99
N PHE A 248 -1.65 -0.21 -20.25
CA PHE A 248 -2.37 -1.38 -20.76
C PHE A 248 -3.83 -1.07 -21.12
N LEU A 249 -4.54 -0.31 -20.28
CA LEU A 249 -5.92 0.11 -20.57
C LEU A 249 -6.01 0.93 -21.87
N LYS A 250 -5.03 1.80 -22.14
CA LYS A 250 -4.96 2.58 -23.38
C LYS A 250 -4.84 1.67 -24.61
N ASP A 251 -3.99 0.65 -24.54
CA ASP A 251 -3.76 -0.31 -25.62
C ASP A 251 -4.98 -1.20 -25.86
N ASP A 252 -5.66 -1.59 -24.79
CA ASP A 252 -6.90 -2.36 -24.84
C ASP A 252 -8.12 -1.52 -25.25
N GLY A 253 -7.97 -0.20 -25.44
CA GLY A 253 -9.05 0.71 -25.82
C GLY A 253 -10.06 1.00 -24.70
N VAL A 254 -9.74 0.66 -23.45
CA VAL A 254 -10.64 0.78 -22.29
C VAL A 254 -10.50 2.17 -21.65
N ALA A 255 -11.54 2.66 -20.98
CA ALA A 255 -11.48 3.93 -20.25
C ALA A 255 -10.55 3.80 -19.01
N PRO A 256 -9.81 4.86 -18.64
CA PRO A 256 -8.99 4.88 -17.44
C PRO A 256 -9.84 4.85 -16.16
N ALA A 257 -9.19 4.77 -15.00
CA ALA A 257 -9.81 5.18 -13.75
C ALA A 257 -10.15 6.68 -13.82
N ASP A 258 -11.20 7.09 -13.09
CA ASP A 258 -11.66 8.48 -13.06
C ASP A 258 -10.83 9.35 -12.13
N GLY A 259 -10.31 8.79 -11.04
CA GLY A 259 -9.43 9.49 -10.11
C GLY A 259 -8.18 8.67 -9.82
N VAL A 260 -7.01 9.29 -9.86
CA VAL A 260 -5.75 8.63 -9.47
C VAL A 260 -5.03 9.45 -8.40
N ILE A 261 -4.67 8.80 -7.30
CA ILE A 261 -3.87 9.40 -6.24
C ILE A 261 -2.52 8.68 -6.17
N MET A 262 -1.45 9.45 -6.25
CA MET A 262 -0.06 8.97 -6.19
C MET A 262 0.56 9.41 -4.87
N LEU A 263 0.67 8.50 -3.92
CA LEU A 263 1.27 8.72 -2.60
C LEU A 263 2.76 8.37 -2.66
N ASN A 264 3.64 9.34 -2.38
CA ASN A 264 5.08 9.09 -2.23
C ASN A 264 5.70 8.35 -3.44
N SER A 265 5.31 8.72 -4.66
CA SER A 265 5.75 8.01 -5.88
C SER A 265 7.28 8.04 -6.07
N PRO A 266 7.94 6.88 -6.27
CA PRO A 266 9.37 6.81 -6.59
C PRO A 266 9.66 7.13 -8.07
N TYR A 267 8.64 7.43 -8.89
CA TYR A 267 8.85 7.76 -10.30
C TYR A 267 9.82 8.94 -10.41
N GLY A 268 10.94 8.75 -11.10
CA GLY A 268 12.05 9.71 -11.13
C GLY A 268 12.07 10.49 -12.43
N LEU A 269 12.19 11.82 -12.38
CA LEU A 269 12.36 12.67 -13.56
C LEU A 269 13.81 13.13 -13.76
N PHE A 270 14.73 12.62 -12.96
CA PHE A 270 16.13 12.95 -13.00
C PHE A 270 16.94 11.76 -13.48
N GLU A 271 18.17 12.04 -13.90
CA GLU A 271 19.14 11.03 -14.31
C GLU A 271 20.29 11.07 -13.31
N PRO A 272 20.17 10.36 -12.16
CA PRO A 272 21.20 10.37 -11.15
C PRO A 272 22.55 9.97 -11.76
N LEU A 273 23.60 10.75 -11.47
CA LEU A 273 24.99 10.47 -11.87
C LEU A 273 25.47 9.08 -11.43
N ASN A 274 24.82 8.51 -10.42
CA ASN A 274 25.18 7.25 -9.82
C ASN A 274 24.60 6.03 -10.58
N GLU A 275 23.48 6.18 -11.30
CA GLU A 275 23.00 5.17 -12.27
C GLU A 275 23.96 5.09 -13.49
N LYS A 276 24.65 6.19 -13.83
CA LYS A 276 25.65 6.22 -14.92
C LYS A 276 26.86 5.32 -14.66
N LEU A 277 27.15 5.00 -13.41
CA LEU A 277 28.34 4.21 -13.01
C LEU A 277 28.08 2.70 -12.95
N GLN A 278 26.82 2.26 -12.95
CA GLN A 278 26.44 0.84 -12.92
C GLN A 278 26.11 0.28 -14.31
N GLY A 279 25.73 1.14 -15.26
CA GLY A 279 25.35 0.75 -16.63
C GLY A 279 25.09 1.97 -17.49
N TRP A 280 26.14 2.75 -17.77
CA TRP A 280 26.10 4.04 -18.49
C TRP A 280 25.16 4.03 -19.71
N SER A 281 25.05 2.90 -20.40
CA SER A 281 24.29 2.78 -21.64
C SER A 281 22.80 2.47 -21.51
N SER A 282 22.29 1.95 -20.39
CA SER A 282 20.91 1.40 -20.31
C SER A 282 19.93 2.24 -19.48
N GLN A 283 20.41 3.23 -18.73
CA GLN A 283 19.56 4.13 -17.94
C GLN A 283 18.60 4.91 -18.85
N GLN A 284 17.31 4.93 -18.50
CA GLN A 284 16.30 5.71 -19.23
C GLN A 284 16.50 7.22 -19.04
N THR A 285 16.45 7.98 -20.13
CA THR A 285 16.60 9.44 -20.14
C THR A 285 15.42 10.16 -19.48
N ARG A 286 15.65 11.40 -19.06
CA ARG A 286 14.62 12.31 -18.55
C ARG A 286 13.54 12.55 -19.60
N GLU A 287 13.91 12.67 -20.87
CA GLU A 287 13.02 12.89 -22.00
C GLU A 287 12.02 11.72 -22.12
N ALA A 288 12.50 10.48 -22.09
CA ALA A 288 11.63 9.29 -22.11
C ALA A 288 10.76 9.18 -20.84
N ARG A 289 11.32 9.48 -19.66
CA ARG A 289 10.56 9.45 -18.41
C ARG A 289 9.46 10.52 -18.37
N LEU A 290 9.74 11.74 -18.85
CA LEU A 290 8.72 12.80 -18.98
C LEU A 290 7.67 12.44 -20.04
N ALA A 291 8.10 11.91 -21.19
CA ALA A 291 7.20 11.50 -22.26
C ALA A 291 6.21 10.41 -21.81
N THR A 292 6.69 9.40 -21.09
CA THR A 292 5.87 8.33 -20.50
C THR A 292 4.85 8.92 -19.51
N LEU A 293 5.32 9.72 -18.54
CA LEU A 293 4.43 10.31 -17.53
C LEU A 293 3.37 11.19 -18.19
N LYS A 294 3.78 12.07 -19.11
CA LYS A 294 2.88 12.96 -19.84
C LYS A 294 1.80 12.17 -20.60
N GLY A 295 2.19 11.17 -21.40
CA GLY A 295 1.24 10.41 -22.22
C GLY A 295 0.19 9.66 -21.38
N ILE A 296 0.60 9.08 -20.25
CA ILE A 296 -0.32 8.40 -19.33
C ILE A 296 -1.25 9.39 -18.64
N LEU A 297 -0.72 10.53 -18.15
CA LEU A 297 -1.54 11.56 -17.51
C LEU A 297 -2.53 12.19 -18.51
N GLU A 298 -2.13 12.43 -19.76
CA GLU A 298 -3.03 12.92 -20.81
C GLU A 298 -4.14 11.92 -21.13
N PHE A 299 -3.85 10.62 -21.12
CA PHE A 299 -4.87 9.59 -21.27
C PHE A 299 -5.90 9.60 -20.13
N ILE A 300 -5.44 9.69 -18.87
CA ILE A 300 -6.32 9.73 -17.70
C ILE A 300 -7.16 11.02 -17.71
N CYS A 301 -6.50 12.17 -17.78
CA CYS A 301 -7.17 13.47 -17.70
C CYS A 301 -8.03 13.78 -18.92
N GLY A 302 -7.67 13.27 -20.10
CA GLY A 302 -8.39 13.49 -21.35
C GLY A 302 -9.63 12.60 -21.53
N ARG A 303 -9.84 11.59 -20.67
CA ARG A 303 -10.99 10.68 -20.73
C ARG A 303 -11.87 10.75 -19.49
N ARG A 304 -12.05 11.95 -18.94
CA ARG A 304 -13.03 12.22 -17.86
C ARG A 304 -14.40 11.62 -18.21
N HIS A 305 -14.95 10.79 -17.32
CA HIS A 305 -16.31 10.28 -17.44
C HIS A 305 -17.32 11.35 -16.97
N PRO A 306 -18.17 11.92 -17.84
CA PRO A 306 -18.98 13.09 -17.49
C PRO A 306 -20.36 12.75 -16.90
N VAL A 307 -20.77 11.48 -16.95
CA VAL A 307 -22.13 11.03 -16.57
C VAL A 307 -22.11 10.09 -15.35
N PRO A 308 -23.16 10.11 -14.50
CA PRO A 308 -24.12 11.23 -14.37
C PRO A 308 -23.40 12.54 -14.00
N ALA A 309 -24.05 13.68 -14.23
CA ALA A 309 -23.50 14.96 -13.79
C ALA A 309 -23.41 14.97 -12.26
N LEU A 310 -22.36 15.56 -11.69
CA LEU A 310 -22.14 15.45 -10.24
C LEU A 310 -23.29 16.07 -9.42
N SER A 311 -23.84 17.18 -9.88
CA SER A 311 -25.00 17.82 -9.22
C SER A 311 -26.29 17.02 -9.39
N SER A 312 -26.42 16.16 -10.41
CA SER A 312 -27.65 15.37 -10.61
C SER A 312 -27.77 14.19 -9.64
N VAL A 313 -26.67 13.76 -9.01
CA VAL A 313 -26.67 12.72 -7.97
C VAL A 313 -26.80 13.29 -6.56
N ALA A 314 -27.09 14.59 -6.42
CA ALA A 314 -27.45 15.20 -5.15
C ALA A 314 -28.91 14.91 -4.79
N LEU A 315 -29.21 14.74 -3.50
CA LEU A 315 -30.56 14.43 -3.01
C LEU A 315 -31.63 15.42 -3.50
N ARG A 316 -31.28 16.71 -3.59
CA ARG A 316 -32.22 17.76 -4.02
C ARG A 316 -32.57 17.71 -5.52
N ASN A 317 -31.71 17.09 -6.32
CA ASN A 317 -31.78 17.10 -7.77
C ASN A 317 -32.10 15.71 -8.35
N CYS A 318 -31.97 14.65 -7.55
CA CYS A 318 -32.24 13.27 -7.96
C CYS A 318 -33.74 12.95 -7.82
N GLN A 319 -34.35 12.46 -8.90
CA GLN A 319 -35.71 11.91 -8.87
C GLN A 319 -35.64 10.40 -8.63
N GLY A 320 -36.14 9.93 -7.48
CA GLY A 320 -36.12 8.51 -7.11
C GLY A 320 -34.77 8.05 -6.53
N TYR A 321 -34.40 6.80 -6.80
CA TYR A 321 -33.16 6.20 -6.31
C TYR A 321 -31.96 6.64 -7.16
N GLY A 322 -30.86 7.07 -6.52
CA GLY A 322 -29.67 7.55 -7.23
C GLY A 322 -28.86 8.65 -6.52
N ALA A 323 -29.41 9.23 -5.45
CA ALA A 323 -28.72 10.25 -4.66
C ALA A 323 -27.62 9.63 -3.80
N ILE A 324 -26.39 10.14 -3.89
CA ILE A 324 -25.22 9.62 -3.14
C ILE A 324 -24.87 10.42 -1.88
N GLY A 325 -25.43 11.63 -1.75
CA GLY A 325 -25.16 12.56 -0.65
C GLY A 325 -26.40 12.93 0.14
N GLY A 326 -26.19 13.40 1.37
CA GLY A 326 -27.22 13.90 2.27
C GLY A 326 -27.72 15.31 1.93
N PRO A 327 -28.64 15.87 2.73
CA PRO A 327 -29.38 17.09 2.39
C PRO A 327 -28.53 18.36 2.22
N GLY A 328 -27.36 18.43 2.85
CA GLY A 328 -26.41 19.53 2.73
C GLY A 328 -25.42 19.38 1.57
N TRP A 329 -25.34 18.21 0.92
CA TRP A 329 -24.48 18.01 -0.25
C TRP A 329 -25.26 18.21 -1.55
N VAL A 330 -24.82 19.15 -2.37
CA VAL A 330 -25.51 19.57 -3.61
C VAL A 330 -24.71 19.29 -4.89
N GLY A 331 -23.53 18.67 -4.77
CA GLY A 331 -22.67 18.32 -5.91
C GLY A 331 -22.14 19.53 -6.68
N GLY A 332 -21.97 20.67 -6.00
CA GLY A 332 -21.46 21.92 -6.54
C GLY A 332 -21.22 22.97 -5.46
N GLN A 333 -21.47 24.24 -5.78
CA GLN A 333 -21.28 25.35 -4.83
C GLN A 333 -22.28 25.30 -3.66
N GLY A 334 -21.80 25.67 -2.47
CA GLY A 334 -22.64 25.76 -1.27
C GLY A 334 -22.94 24.42 -0.59
N CYS A 335 -22.13 23.40 -0.82
CA CYS A 335 -22.19 22.16 -0.04
C CYS A 335 -21.88 22.45 1.43
N GLN A 336 -22.51 21.68 2.32
CA GLN A 336 -22.31 21.74 3.75
C GLN A 336 -21.69 20.44 4.25
N THR A 337 -20.81 20.54 5.23
CA THR A 337 -20.22 19.39 5.92
C THR A 337 -20.10 19.71 7.40
N THR A 338 -19.97 18.67 8.23
CA THR A 338 -19.65 18.81 9.64
C THR A 338 -18.36 18.06 9.92
N ILE A 339 -17.32 18.78 10.35
CA ILE A 339 -16.01 18.20 10.68
C ILE A 339 -15.69 18.63 12.11
N ASP A 340 -15.34 17.68 12.97
CA ASP A 340 -15.03 17.91 14.39
C ASP A 340 -16.12 18.69 15.17
N GLY A 341 -17.38 18.51 14.77
CA GLY A 341 -18.53 19.19 15.37
C GLY A 341 -18.81 20.59 14.80
N GLU A 342 -17.95 21.11 13.92
CA GLU A 342 -18.13 22.41 13.28
C GLU A 342 -18.81 22.26 11.92
N ARG A 343 -19.88 23.05 11.69
CA ARG A 343 -20.57 23.10 10.40
C ARG A 343 -19.82 24.06 9.46
N LEU A 344 -19.40 23.55 8.30
CA LEU A 344 -18.61 24.28 7.32
C LEU A 344 -19.30 24.27 5.96
N SER A 345 -19.10 25.35 5.19
CA SER A 345 -19.49 25.42 3.78
C SER A 345 -18.27 25.19 2.89
N PHE A 346 -18.46 24.46 1.79
CA PHE A 346 -17.43 24.28 0.77
C PHE A 346 -18.04 24.12 -0.62
N ASP A 347 -17.21 24.35 -1.64
CA ASP A 347 -17.58 24.11 -3.02
C ASP A 347 -17.10 22.72 -3.44
N GLU A 348 -18.05 21.85 -3.77
CA GLU A 348 -17.75 20.52 -4.28
C GLU A 348 -17.20 20.59 -5.70
N ARG A 349 -16.25 19.69 -5.98
CA ARG A 349 -15.52 19.61 -7.24
C ARG A 349 -15.67 18.23 -7.86
N ASP A 350 -15.86 18.23 -9.17
CA ASP A 350 -15.84 17.01 -9.95
C ASP A 350 -14.39 16.63 -10.28
N ASN A 351 -13.84 15.70 -9.49
CA ASN A 351 -12.46 15.23 -9.63
C ASN A 351 -12.33 14.09 -10.66
N ARG A 352 -13.37 13.77 -11.45
CA ARG A 352 -13.24 12.80 -12.55
C ARG A 352 -12.30 13.36 -13.62
N GLY A 353 -11.35 12.55 -14.07
CA GLY A 353 -10.23 12.96 -14.92
C GLY A 353 -9.11 13.69 -14.16
N SER A 354 -9.03 13.55 -12.83
CA SER A 354 -7.96 14.18 -12.04
C SER A 354 -6.93 13.16 -11.54
N VAL A 355 -5.66 13.60 -11.54
CA VAL A 355 -4.54 12.87 -10.94
C VAL A 355 -3.88 13.74 -9.89
N TYR A 356 -3.76 13.25 -8.65
CA TYR A 356 -3.12 13.98 -7.56
C TYR A 356 -1.80 13.32 -7.16
N LEU A 357 -0.73 14.11 -7.14
CA LEU A 357 0.53 13.73 -6.52
C LEU A 357 0.59 14.28 -5.09
N TYR A 358 0.64 13.38 -4.12
CA TYR A 358 0.95 13.70 -2.73
C TYR A 358 2.44 13.46 -2.51
N PHE A 359 3.14 14.51 -2.14
CA PHE A 359 4.58 14.45 -1.92
C PHE A 359 4.95 15.06 -0.57
N THR A 360 6.03 14.55 0.02
CA THR A 360 6.59 15.08 1.25
C THR A 360 8.10 15.29 1.14
N PRO A 361 8.59 16.54 1.35
CA PRO A 361 10.02 16.83 1.38
C PRO A 361 10.80 16.09 2.48
N GLN A 362 10.10 15.47 3.44
CA GLN A 362 10.70 14.69 4.53
C GLN A 362 10.84 13.19 4.20
N ASP A 363 10.37 12.73 3.03
CA ASP A 363 10.50 11.33 2.62
C ASP A 363 11.97 10.94 2.43
N GLN A 364 12.49 10.10 3.32
CA GLN A 364 13.88 9.68 3.32
C GLN A 364 14.16 8.48 2.41
N THR A 365 13.12 7.82 1.88
CA THR A 365 13.22 6.64 1.02
C THR A 365 13.24 7.04 -0.44
N VAL A 366 12.27 7.82 -0.89
CA VAL A 366 12.25 8.29 -2.29
C VAL A 366 13.10 9.54 -2.51
N GLY A 367 13.60 10.14 -1.42
CA GLY A 367 14.64 11.18 -1.42
C GLY A 367 16.09 10.66 -1.52
N LEU A 368 16.31 9.35 -1.68
CA LEU A 368 17.64 8.80 -1.94
C LEU A 368 18.24 9.36 -3.24
N ALA A 369 19.56 9.53 -3.28
CA ALA A 369 20.24 10.19 -4.40
C ALA A 369 20.08 9.47 -5.74
N ASN A 370 19.92 8.14 -5.73
CA ASN A 370 19.65 7.31 -6.89
C ASN A 370 18.15 7.18 -7.23
N VAL A 371 17.25 7.68 -6.37
CA VAL A 371 15.80 7.63 -6.61
C VAL A 371 15.28 8.98 -7.08
N GLN A 372 15.42 10.02 -6.24
CA GLN A 372 14.93 11.39 -6.50
C GLN A 372 13.49 11.41 -7.05
N GLY A 373 12.61 10.64 -6.42
CA GLY A 373 11.23 10.43 -6.86
C GLY A 373 10.38 11.70 -6.74
N ILE A 374 9.38 11.83 -7.61
CA ILE A 374 8.42 12.94 -7.56
C ILE A 374 7.61 12.97 -6.25
N GLY A 375 7.49 11.84 -5.55
CA GLY A 375 6.87 11.74 -4.22
C GLY A 375 7.65 12.40 -3.08
N TRP A 376 8.93 12.74 -3.29
CA TRP A 376 9.73 13.49 -2.32
C TRP A 376 9.69 14.99 -2.63
N ARG A 377 9.84 15.34 -3.91
CA ARG A 377 10.10 16.73 -4.31
C ARG A 377 8.99 17.42 -5.10
N GLY A 378 7.94 16.70 -5.48
CA GLY A 378 6.98 17.16 -6.48
C GLY A 378 7.61 17.30 -7.87
N ILE A 379 6.96 18.07 -8.74
CA ILE A 379 7.40 18.40 -10.08
C ILE A 379 7.44 19.92 -10.20
N ALA A 380 8.64 20.46 -10.38
CA ALA A 380 8.86 21.88 -10.66
C ALA A 380 8.29 22.27 -12.03
N GLU A 381 8.12 23.56 -12.29
CA GLU A 381 7.64 24.05 -13.60
C GLU A 381 8.50 23.56 -14.76
N GLN A 382 9.82 23.49 -14.54
CA GLN A 382 10.77 22.89 -15.46
C GLN A 382 11.63 21.85 -14.74
N VAL A 383 12.01 20.78 -15.45
CA VAL A 383 12.93 19.75 -14.97
C VAL A 383 14.19 19.82 -15.83
N LYS A 384 15.23 20.50 -15.31
CA LYS A 384 16.52 20.69 -15.99
C LYS A 384 16.36 21.19 -17.45
N GLY A 385 15.57 22.24 -17.63
CA GLY A 385 15.33 22.90 -18.94
C GLY A 385 14.21 22.29 -19.78
N LEU A 386 13.67 21.12 -19.42
CA LEU A 386 12.49 20.56 -20.07
C LEU A 386 11.20 21.00 -19.36
N PRO A 387 10.07 21.15 -20.07
CA PRO A 387 8.77 21.38 -19.45
C PRO A 387 8.45 20.29 -18.41
N GLY A 388 8.39 20.69 -17.15
CA GLY A 388 8.00 19.85 -16.02
C GLY A 388 6.50 19.93 -15.83
N ARG A 389 6.07 20.52 -14.71
CA ARG A 389 4.64 20.73 -14.40
C ARG A 389 3.91 21.49 -15.51
N THR A 390 4.58 22.41 -16.20
CA THR A 390 4.00 23.19 -17.32
C THR A 390 3.71 22.35 -18.56
N GLY A 391 4.38 21.21 -18.73
CA GLY A 391 4.16 20.26 -19.82
C GLY A 391 3.11 19.18 -19.53
N LEU A 392 2.55 19.15 -18.31
CA LEU A 392 1.58 18.15 -17.84
C LEU A 392 0.14 18.69 -17.93
N PRO A 393 -0.88 17.82 -18.10
CA PRO A 393 -2.27 18.24 -18.25
C PRO A 393 -2.80 18.99 -17.03
N GLN A 394 -3.83 19.84 -17.24
CA GLN A 394 -4.43 20.64 -16.17
C GLN A 394 -5.04 19.81 -15.03
N GLY A 395 -5.55 18.62 -15.33
CA GLY A 395 -6.06 17.67 -14.33
C GLY A 395 -4.99 17.01 -13.47
N PHE A 396 -3.70 17.30 -13.68
CA PHE A 396 -2.63 16.87 -12.77
C PHE A 396 -2.41 17.90 -11.66
N HIS A 397 -2.64 17.49 -10.42
CA HIS A 397 -2.57 18.32 -9.24
C HIS A 397 -1.45 17.87 -8.31
N GLN A 398 -0.85 18.82 -7.59
CA GLN A 398 0.18 18.55 -6.60
C GLN A 398 -0.24 19.07 -5.23
N ARG A 399 -0.09 18.24 -4.21
CA ARG A 399 -0.37 18.57 -2.81
C ARG A 399 0.85 18.21 -1.95
N ILE A 400 1.33 19.20 -1.20
CA ILE A 400 2.44 19.01 -0.28
C ILE A 400 1.94 18.56 1.09
N PHE A 401 2.61 17.57 1.65
CA PHE A 401 2.51 17.17 3.06
C PHE A 401 3.85 17.48 3.71
N THR A 402 3.90 18.49 4.56
CA THR A 402 5.15 18.91 5.19
C THR A 402 4.90 19.31 6.64
N VAL A 403 5.83 18.90 7.49
CA VAL A 403 5.87 19.31 8.90
C VAL A 403 6.65 20.61 9.09
N ARG A 404 7.21 21.17 8.01
CA ARG A 404 7.95 22.43 8.08
C ARG A 404 7.06 23.56 8.56
N LYS A 405 7.66 24.43 9.38
CA LYS A 405 7.07 25.68 9.80
C LYS A 405 7.32 26.78 8.78
N ARG A 406 6.33 27.63 8.57
CA ARG A 406 6.42 28.90 7.84
C ARG A 406 5.90 29.98 8.79
N ASN A 407 6.71 31.02 9.01
CA ASN A 407 6.40 32.09 9.98
C ASN A 407 6.08 31.55 11.40
N GLY A 408 6.73 30.47 11.82
CA GLY A 408 6.54 29.86 13.15
C GLY A 408 5.37 28.87 13.26
N GLU A 409 4.52 28.77 12.25
CA GLU A 409 3.36 27.86 12.22
C GLU A 409 3.58 26.70 11.26
N LYS A 410 3.02 25.52 11.57
CA LYS A 410 3.08 24.38 10.64
C LYS A 410 2.29 24.69 9.37
N GLU A 411 2.84 24.30 8.24
CA GLU A 411 2.14 24.44 6.96
C GLU A 411 0.86 23.60 6.94
N LYS A 412 -0.27 24.22 6.57
CA LYS A 412 -1.56 23.52 6.47
C LYS A 412 -1.73 22.94 5.07
N ILE A 413 -1.93 21.64 5.00
CA ILE A 413 -2.29 20.93 3.78
C ILE A 413 -3.60 21.50 3.25
N GLY A 414 -3.59 21.93 1.98
CA GLY A 414 -4.78 22.45 1.31
C GLY A 414 -5.23 23.85 1.73
N GLY A 415 -4.38 24.64 2.40
CA GLY A 415 -4.66 26.04 2.74
C GLY A 415 -4.42 27.04 1.60
N HIS A 416 -3.47 26.74 0.70
CA HIS A 416 -3.08 27.66 -0.37
C HIS A 416 -4.17 27.85 -1.44
N ALA A 417 -4.36 29.07 -1.95
CA ALA A 417 -5.14 29.29 -3.17
C ALA A 417 -4.32 28.82 -4.38
N PRO A 418 -4.80 27.83 -5.17
CA PRO A 418 -4.09 27.41 -6.38
C PRO A 418 -4.28 28.42 -7.53
N PRO A 419 -3.31 28.55 -8.46
CA PRO A 419 -1.97 27.97 -8.37
C PRO A 419 -1.11 28.73 -7.34
N HIS A 420 -0.34 28.00 -6.54
CA HIS A 420 0.56 28.58 -5.54
C HIS A 420 1.99 28.07 -5.75
N VAL A 421 2.95 29.00 -5.88
CA VAL A 421 4.37 28.65 -5.94
C VAL A 421 4.88 28.43 -4.52
N TYR A 422 5.20 27.18 -4.19
CA TYR A 422 5.70 26.80 -2.86
C TYR A 422 7.22 26.63 -2.89
N PRO A 423 7.99 27.39 -2.08
CA PRO A 423 9.43 27.18 -1.94
C PRO A 423 9.72 25.94 -1.09
N LEU A 424 10.47 24.98 -1.65
CA LEU A 424 10.86 23.76 -0.95
C LEU A 424 11.83 24.03 0.20
N LEU A 425 12.69 25.04 0.03
CA LEU A 425 13.55 25.59 1.08
C LEU A 425 13.43 27.12 1.10
N LEU A 426 13.39 27.69 2.31
CA LEU A 426 13.65 29.10 2.55
C LEU A 426 15.17 29.35 2.72
N ALA A 427 15.57 30.61 2.62
CA ALA A 427 16.96 31.01 2.81
C ALA A 427 17.45 30.57 4.20
N GLY A 428 18.56 29.82 4.23
CA GLY A 428 19.15 29.26 5.45
C GLY A 428 18.66 27.86 5.83
N GLU A 429 17.53 27.39 5.29
CA GLU A 429 17.05 26.02 5.52
C GLU A 429 17.94 24.98 4.82
N LYS A 430 17.98 23.78 5.40
CA LYS A 430 18.62 22.60 4.78
C LYS A 430 17.58 21.51 4.57
N THR A 431 17.76 20.72 3.49
CA THR A 431 16.88 19.60 3.13
C THR A 431 16.60 18.67 4.32
N TRP A 432 17.67 18.18 4.95
CA TRP A 432 17.62 17.19 6.03
C TRP A 432 17.81 17.80 7.43
N GLU A 433 17.49 19.07 7.58
CA GLU A 433 17.48 19.77 8.88
C GLU A 433 16.61 19.03 9.90
N ASP A 434 17.08 18.89 11.13
CA ASP A 434 16.33 18.32 12.25
C ASP A 434 15.74 16.90 12.08
N THR A 435 16.11 16.19 11.01
CA THR A 435 15.69 14.79 10.75
C THR A 435 16.37 13.76 11.65
N GLY A 436 17.37 14.19 12.44
CA GLY A 436 18.22 13.31 13.23
C GLY A 436 19.12 12.38 12.39
N LEU A 437 19.20 12.58 11.06
CA LEU A 437 20.08 11.81 10.18
C LEU A 437 21.55 12.14 10.45
N GLY A 438 22.37 11.09 10.56
CA GLY A 438 23.82 11.20 10.71
C GLY A 438 24.51 11.72 9.43
N GLY A 439 25.79 12.09 9.52
CA GLY A 439 26.54 12.61 8.38
C GLY A 439 26.63 11.65 7.20
N LYS A 440 26.77 10.34 7.47
CA LYS A 440 26.80 9.29 6.44
C LYS A 440 25.45 9.13 5.73
N ASP A 441 24.36 9.13 6.48
CA ASP A 441 23.00 8.97 5.93
C ASP A 441 22.57 10.13 5.03
N ARG A 442 23.06 11.34 5.32
CA ARG A 442 22.83 12.53 4.49
C ARG A 442 23.57 12.45 3.16
N PHE A 443 24.75 11.82 3.11
CA PHE A 443 25.53 11.70 1.87
C PHE A 443 24.84 10.81 0.82
N GLY A 444 24.09 9.80 1.26
CA GLY A 444 23.32 8.92 0.36
C GLY A 444 22.04 9.52 -0.22
N ARG A 445 21.66 10.73 0.22
CA ARG A 445 20.37 11.36 -0.10
C ARG A 445 20.56 12.59 -0.97
N ALA A 446 19.58 12.84 -1.83
CA ALA A 446 19.54 14.06 -2.62
C ALA A 446 19.26 15.27 -1.73
N ASN A 447 19.64 16.45 -2.20
CA ASN A 447 19.34 17.72 -1.54
C ASN A 447 18.59 18.63 -2.51
N PHE A 448 17.71 19.46 -1.97
CA PHE A 448 17.16 20.59 -2.69
C PHE A 448 18.21 21.68 -2.85
N ASP A 449 18.16 22.36 -3.98
CA ASP A 449 18.92 23.57 -4.21
C ASP A 449 18.17 24.78 -3.61
N GLN A 450 18.89 25.79 -3.14
CA GLN A 450 18.25 27.04 -2.69
C GLN A 450 17.50 27.69 -3.86
N GLY A 451 16.23 28.03 -3.65
CA GLY A 451 15.32 28.53 -4.69
C GLY A 451 14.49 27.45 -5.39
N ASP A 452 14.71 26.16 -5.12
CA ASP A 452 13.84 25.09 -5.61
C ASP A 452 12.39 25.34 -5.15
N SER A 453 11.45 25.25 -6.09
CA SER A 453 10.03 25.45 -5.84
C SER A 453 9.15 24.57 -6.71
N VAL A 454 7.90 24.41 -6.29
CA VAL A 454 6.88 23.61 -6.99
C VAL A 454 5.56 24.36 -7.06
N LEU A 455 4.80 24.11 -8.13
CA LEU A 455 3.48 24.69 -8.31
C LEU A 455 2.42 23.79 -7.68
N LEU A 456 1.87 24.22 -6.55
CA LEU A 456 0.74 23.59 -5.90
C LEU A 456 -0.54 23.99 -6.63
N THR A 457 -1.22 22.97 -7.16
CA THR A 457 -2.37 23.14 -8.05
C THR A 457 -3.61 22.39 -7.54
N ALA A 458 -3.47 21.64 -6.44
CA ALA A 458 -4.60 20.98 -5.81
C ALA A 458 -5.54 22.02 -5.17
N PRO A 459 -6.87 21.87 -5.28
CA PRO A 459 -7.81 22.80 -4.68
C PRO A 459 -7.76 22.83 -3.16
N ARG A 460 -8.29 23.92 -2.58
CA ARG A 460 -8.43 24.09 -1.13
C ARG A 460 -9.29 22.98 -0.53
N LEU A 461 -8.94 22.59 0.69
CA LEU A 461 -9.77 21.70 1.50
C LEU A 461 -10.80 22.52 2.28
N PRO A 462 -11.98 21.97 2.62
CA PRO A 462 -12.96 22.67 3.47
C PRO A 462 -12.36 23.09 4.82
N LEU A 463 -11.52 22.22 5.38
CA LEU A 463 -10.75 22.48 6.58
C LEU A 463 -9.29 22.10 6.33
N PRO A 464 -8.40 23.07 6.03
CA PRO A 464 -6.98 22.83 5.93
C PRO A 464 -6.43 22.19 7.21
N THR A 465 -5.59 21.17 7.09
CA THR A 465 -5.12 20.34 8.21
C THR A 465 -3.60 20.22 8.25
N GLU A 466 -3.03 19.90 9.41
CA GLU A 466 -1.59 19.75 9.57
C GLU A 466 -1.12 18.36 9.11
N ALA A 467 0.09 18.29 8.57
CA ALA A 467 0.76 17.01 8.38
C ALA A 467 1.19 16.44 9.74
N ARG A 468 0.78 15.19 10.02
CA ARG A 468 1.16 14.45 11.23
C ARG A 468 1.85 13.15 10.87
N PHE A 469 3.18 13.13 11.02
CA PHE A 469 4.03 11.99 10.68
C PHE A 469 4.46 11.17 11.91
N ASP A 470 3.86 11.47 13.05
CA ASP A 470 4.04 10.85 14.36
C ASP A 470 2.89 9.88 14.71
N PHE A 471 2.06 9.51 13.72
CA PHE A 471 0.94 8.59 13.96
C PHE A 471 1.43 7.20 14.37
N ASP A 472 2.51 6.75 13.75
CA ASP A 472 3.26 5.57 14.14
C ASP A 472 4.50 6.03 14.92
N GLY A 473 4.87 5.31 15.97
CA GLY A 473 6.06 5.60 16.77
C GLY A 473 5.97 6.81 17.72
N THR A 474 7.12 7.21 18.25
CA THR A 474 7.28 8.31 19.21
C THR A 474 8.28 9.33 18.69
N VAL A 475 7.95 10.62 18.82
CA VAL A 475 8.85 11.73 18.49
C VAL A 475 10.02 11.74 19.49
N THR A 476 11.25 11.67 19.01
CA THR A 476 12.44 11.57 19.89
C THR A 476 13.29 12.83 19.91
N ALA A 477 13.71 13.35 18.76
CA ALA A 477 14.58 14.53 18.70
C ALA A 477 14.53 15.22 17.32
N PRO A 478 14.67 16.56 17.22
CA PRO A 478 14.71 17.54 18.31
C PRO A 478 13.36 17.82 18.98
N GLY A 479 12.32 17.01 18.71
CA GLY A 479 11.04 17.06 19.42
C GLY A 479 10.09 18.17 18.93
N GLU A 480 8.98 18.37 19.66
CA GLU A 480 7.95 19.38 19.36
C GLU A 480 8.50 20.82 19.32
N ASN A 481 9.62 21.06 20.00
CA ASN A 481 10.32 22.34 20.09
C ASN A 481 11.20 22.66 18.86
N SER A 482 11.20 21.80 17.83
CA SER A 482 11.89 22.06 16.57
C SER A 482 11.48 23.41 15.98
N ALA A 483 12.47 24.28 15.74
CA ALA A 483 12.25 25.59 15.13
C ALA A 483 11.82 25.45 13.67
N SER A 484 12.38 24.47 12.95
CA SER A 484 12.00 24.15 11.57
C SER A 484 10.67 23.41 11.48
N GLY A 485 10.22 22.78 12.58
CA GLY A 485 9.07 21.87 12.59
C GLY A 485 9.38 20.46 12.08
N VAL A 486 10.60 20.21 11.57
CA VAL A 486 11.06 18.87 11.20
C VAL A 486 11.57 18.14 12.45
N TYR A 487 11.28 16.84 12.55
CA TYR A 487 11.63 16.02 13.70
C TYR A 487 11.94 14.57 13.31
N GLN A 488 12.59 13.82 14.21
CA GLN A 488 12.74 12.36 14.12
C GLN A 488 11.64 11.67 14.91
N VAL A 489 11.05 10.65 14.29
CA VAL A 489 10.17 9.68 14.94
C VAL A 489 10.86 8.33 14.92
N ARG A 490 10.73 7.57 15.99
CA ARG A 490 11.19 6.17 16.03
C ARG A 490 10.05 5.25 16.41
N ASP A 491 10.08 4.04 15.88
CA ASP A 491 9.05 3.03 16.15
C ASP A 491 9.68 1.66 16.44
N THR A 492 8.89 0.80 17.05
CA THR A 492 9.16 -0.64 17.19
C THR A 492 8.86 -1.35 15.88
N LEU A 493 9.39 -2.56 15.72
CA LEU A 493 9.10 -3.37 14.53
C LEU A 493 7.72 -4.01 14.60
N ASP A 494 7.01 -3.99 13.47
CA ASP A 494 5.85 -4.88 13.33
C ASP A 494 6.29 -6.35 13.25
N PRO A 495 5.37 -7.31 13.48
CA PRO A 495 5.71 -8.73 13.50
C PRO A 495 6.43 -9.27 12.25
N ILE A 496 6.17 -8.72 11.07
CA ILE A 496 6.79 -9.16 9.82
C ILE A 496 8.17 -8.54 9.67
N ASP A 497 8.33 -7.24 9.94
CA ASP A 497 9.65 -6.60 9.93
C ASP A 497 10.57 -7.22 11.00
N ALA A 498 10.03 -7.58 12.16
CA ALA A 498 10.74 -8.34 13.18
C ALA A 498 11.18 -9.72 12.66
N ALA A 499 10.33 -10.43 11.90
CA ALA A 499 10.70 -11.71 11.29
C ALA A 499 11.80 -11.56 10.22
N ILE A 500 11.82 -10.46 9.47
CA ILE A 500 12.96 -10.12 8.60
C ILE A 500 14.21 -9.94 9.46
N GLY A 501 14.09 -9.20 10.57
CA GLY A 501 15.20 -8.97 11.48
C GLY A 501 15.80 -10.25 12.07
N VAL A 502 14.97 -11.22 12.47
CA VAL A 502 15.43 -12.54 12.94
C VAL A 502 16.29 -13.23 11.87
N SER A 503 15.87 -13.18 10.60
CA SER A 503 16.64 -13.77 9.49
C SER A 503 17.91 -12.99 9.11
N ASN A 504 18.03 -11.74 9.57
CA ASN A 504 19.08 -10.80 9.18
C ASN A 504 19.87 -10.29 10.39
N GLY A 505 20.37 -11.23 11.20
CA GLY A 505 21.32 -10.95 12.29
C GLY A 505 20.69 -10.56 13.63
N GLY A 506 19.36 -10.39 13.70
CA GLY A 506 18.62 -10.14 14.94
C GLY A 506 18.50 -11.36 15.86
N TRP A 507 18.89 -12.56 15.37
CA TRP A 507 19.01 -13.80 16.14
C TRP A 507 20.22 -14.62 15.68
N LYS A 508 20.84 -15.35 16.62
CA LYS A 508 21.89 -16.35 16.33
C LYS A 508 21.72 -17.56 17.23
N GLU A 509 21.91 -18.75 16.66
CA GLU A 509 21.67 -20.04 17.33
C GLU A 509 22.37 -20.18 18.69
N LYS A 510 23.60 -19.66 18.82
CA LYS A 510 24.44 -19.81 20.02
C LYS A 510 24.71 -18.47 20.71
N ASP A 511 23.77 -17.55 20.65
CA ASP A 511 23.90 -16.26 21.33
C ASP A 511 23.60 -16.38 22.83
N SER A 512 24.61 -16.12 23.67
CA SER A 512 24.44 -16.05 25.12
C SER A 512 23.95 -14.68 25.61
N GLY A 513 23.97 -13.64 24.77
CA GLY A 513 23.55 -12.28 25.12
C GLY A 513 22.07 -12.18 25.49
N HIS A 514 21.25 -13.09 24.99
CA HIS A 514 19.82 -13.20 25.27
C HIS A 514 19.46 -14.58 25.86
N ALA A 515 20.36 -15.17 26.66
CA ALA A 515 20.12 -16.48 27.26
C ALA A 515 18.94 -16.45 28.26
N VAL A 516 18.11 -17.49 28.20
CA VAL A 516 16.95 -17.69 29.07
C VAL A 516 17.26 -18.82 30.06
N ALA A 517 16.94 -18.59 31.34
CA ALA A 517 16.98 -19.61 32.36
C ALA A 517 15.55 -20.13 32.61
N GLN A 518 15.31 -21.42 32.37
CA GLN A 518 14.01 -22.05 32.56
C GLN A 518 14.12 -23.30 33.43
N GLN A 519 13.10 -23.55 34.25
CA GLN A 519 12.98 -24.80 34.99
C GLN A 519 12.18 -25.81 34.18
N VAL A 520 12.74 -27.01 34.01
CA VAL A 520 12.14 -28.11 33.24
C VAL A 520 12.07 -29.34 34.14
N ASP A 521 10.98 -30.11 34.06
CA ASP A 521 10.88 -31.39 34.77
C ASP A 521 12.05 -32.31 34.41
N ALA A 522 12.67 -32.95 35.42
CA ALA A 522 13.86 -33.77 35.21
C ALA A 522 13.60 -34.99 34.31
N ALA A 523 12.39 -35.57 34.34
CA ALA A 523 12.03 -36.68 33.48
C ALA A 523 11.91 -36.24 32.00
N LEU A 524 11.48 -35.00 31.75
CA LEU A 524 11.52 -34.41 30.42
C LEU A 524 12.96 -34.04 30.02
N ALA A 525 13.65 -33.24 30.83
CA ALA A 525 14.97 -32.70 30.51
C ALA A 525 16.02 -33.79 30.27
N TYR A 526 16.00 -34.86 31.07
CA TYR A 526 17.01 -35.93 30.99
C TYR A 526 16.53 -37.18 30.25
N ARG A 527 15.42 -37.09 29.48
CA ARG A 527 14.85 -38.21 28.70
C ARG A 527 15.90 -38.95 27.86
N TYR A 528 16.82 -38.20 27.25
CA TYR A 528 17.84 -38.76 26.34
C TYR A 528 19.25 -38.83 26.95
N GLY A 529 19.44 -38.32 28.17
CA GLY A 529 20.75 -38.16 28.81
C GLY A 529 20.87 -36.84 29.56
N ARG A 530 21.93 -36.70 30.37
CA ARG A 530 22.14 -35.52 31.25
C ARG A 530 23.04 -34.44 30.65
N ASP A 531 23.71 -34.72 29.53
CA ASP A 531 24.55 -33.73 28.84
C ASP A 531 23.69 -32.70 28.07
N ALA A 532 24.28 -31.53 27.77
CA ALA A 532 23.56 -30.42 27.14
C ALA A 532 22.90 -30.81 25.80
N ARG A 533 23.52 -31.68 24.99
CA ARG A 533 22.94 -32.09 23.69
C ARG A 533 21.73 -33.00 23.88
N SER A 534 21.77 -33.89 24.86
CA SER A 534 20.63 -34.74 25.22
C SER A 534 19.46 -33.93 25.74
N VAL A 535 19.73 -32.91 26.58
CA VAL A 535 18.71 -31.97 27.08
C VAL A 535 18.15 -31.14 25.92
N GLU A 536 19.01 -30.63 25.04
CA GLU A 536 18.59 -29.90 23.84
C GLU A 536 17.66 -30.73 22.95
N ARG A 537 18.04 -31.99 22.68
CA ARG A 537 17.19 -32.93 21.93
C ARG A 537 15.83 -33.11 22.59
N ALA A 538 15.79 -33.26 23.91
CA ALA A 538 14.54 -33.41 24.65
C ALA A 538 13.66 -32.15 24.57
N LEU A 539 14.26 -30.97 24.61
CA LEU A 539 13.55 -29.69 24.54
C LEU A 539 13.06 -29.33 23.13
N ASN A 540 13.76 -29.78 22.10
CA ASN A 540 13.45 -29.47 20.70
C ASN A 540 12.59 -30.54 20.01
N GLU A 541 12.37 -31.69 20.66
CA GLU A 541 11.57 -32.79 20.12
C GLU A 541 10.15 -32.34 19.77
N GLY A 542 9.76 -32.55 18.50
CA GLY A 542 8.43 -32.21 17.99
C GLY A 542 8.20 -30.71 17.74
N LYS A 543 9.20 -29.85 17.91
CA LYS A 543 9.08 -28.40 17.68
C LYS A 543 9.54 -28.00 16.27
N GLU A 544 8.82 -27.05 15.68
CA GLU A 544 9.24 -26.33 14.48
C GLU A 544 10.54 -25.55 14.72
N LEU A 545 11.33 -25.31 13.67
CA LEU A 545 12.64 -24.66 13.76
C LEU A 545 12.59 -23.32 14.53
N ALA A 546 11.53 -22.53 14.34
CA ALA A 546 11.37 -21.25 15.03
C ALA A 546 11.19 -21.36 16.56
N GLN A 547 10.84 -22.54 17.07
CA GLN A 547 10.63 -22.84 18.49
C GLN A 547 11.78 -23.66 19.09
N GLN A 548 12.79 -24.00 18.30
CA GLN A 548 13.97 -24.73 18.77
C GLN A 548 14.97 -23.78 19.43
N THR A 549 15.76 -24.33 20.34
CA THR A 549 16.74 -23.60 21.16
C THR A 549 18.05 -24.36 21.26
N HIS A 550 19.14 -23.63 21.49
CA HIS A 550 20.43 -24.21 21.88
C HIS A 550 20.58 -24.26 23.41
N VAL A 551 21.02 -25.38 23.96
CA VAL A 551 21.25 -25.52 25.41
C VAL A 551 22.72 -25.27 25.74
N PHE A 552 22.98 -24.27 26.60
CA PHE A 552 24.32 -23.99 27.12
C PHE A 552 24.65 -24.87 28.32
N SER A 553 23.72 -25.02 29.25
CA SER A 553 23.91 -25.84 30.45
C SER A 553 22.59 -26.31 31.05
N ALA A 554 22.66 -27.41 31.80
CA ALA A 554 21.54 -27.97 32.56
C ALA A 554 22.04 -28.37 33.95
N ARG A 555 21.34 -27.92 35.00
CA ARG A 555 21.70 -28.18 36.39
C ARG A 555 20.49 -28.66 37.17
N GLU A 556 20.60 -29.84 37.77
CA GLU A 556 19.57 -30.41 38.65
C GLU A 556 19.43 -29.56 39.93
N LEU A 557 18.20 -29.29 40.34
CA LEU A 557 17.90 -28.46 41.52
C LEU A 557 17.62 -29.26 42.80
N GLY A 558 17.57 -30.60 42.70
CA GLY A 558 17.21 -31.48 43.83
C GLY A 558 15.71 -31.48 44.18
N THR A 559 14.88 -30.81 43.39
CA THR A 559 13.42 -30.69 43.56
C THR A 559 12.62 -31.49 42.55
N GLY A 560 13.27 -32.35 41.75
CA GLY A 560 12.68 -32.96 40.55
C GLY A 560 12.71 -32.07 39.31
N MET A 561 13.27 -30.86 39.42
CA MET A 561 13.43 -29.90 38.32
C MET A 561 14.90 -29.74 37.93
N VAL A 562 15.11 -29.36 36.67
CA VAL A 562 16.39 -29.02 36.06
C VAL A 562 16.33 -27.56 35.62
N LEU A 563 17.26 -26.75 36.12
CA LEU A 563 17.49 -25.41 35.62
C LEU A 563 18.30 -25.50 34.33
N VAL A 564 17.67 -25.17 33.20
CA VAL A 564 18.29 -25.14 31.88
C VAL A 564 18.59 -23.70 31.50
N THR A 565 19.85 -23.40 31.21
CA THR A 565 20.27 -22.16 30.56
C THR A 565 20.39 -22.42 29.07
N ARG A 566 19.58 -21.71 28.29
CA ARG A 566 19.45 -21.91 26.85
C ARG A 566 19.47 -20.58 26.09
N ALA A 567 19.74 -20.61 24.80
CA ALA A 567 19.53 -19.46 23.92
C ALA A 567 18.03 -19.15 23.80
N GLU A 568 17.69 -17.91 23.49
CA GLU A 568 16.34 -17.60 23.02
C GLU A 568 16.02 -18.36 21.72
N THR A 569 14.76 -18.73 21.52
CA THR A 569 14.30 -19.29 20.23
C THR A 569 14.18 -18.18 19.18
N PRO A 570 14.18 -18.51 17.88
CA PRO A 570 13.88 -17.51 16.85
C PRO A 570 12.53 -16.79 17.06
N TYR A 571 11.51 -17.50 17.54
CA TYR A 571 10.20 -16.93 17.89
C TYR A 571 10.31 -15.93 19.05
N GLU A 572 11.03 -16.26 20.12
CA GLU A 572 11.28 -15.36 21.25
C GLU A 572 12.07 -14.11 20.81
N ALA A 573 13.06 -14.29 19.93
CA ALA A 573 13.81 -13.19 19.35
C ALA A 573 12.91 -12.25 18.53
N ARG A 574 11.98 -12.79 17.73
CA ARG A 574 11.00 -11.98 17.00
C ARG A 574 10.17 -11.12 17.95
N LEU A 575 9.61 -11.70 19.02
CA LEU A 575 8.83 -10.97 20.00
C LEU A 575 9.66 -9.90 20.72
N ARG A 576 10.92 -10.20 21.05
CA ARG A 576 11.86 -9.21 21.61
C ARG A 576 12.08 -8.04 20.67
N LEU A 577 12.32 -8.30 19.37
CA LEU A 577 12.53 -7.25 18.37
C LEU A 577 11.31 -6.34 18.15
N GLN A 578 10.12 -6.77 18.55
CA GLN A 578 8.89 -5.97 18.53
C GLN A 578 8.77 -5.03 19.74
N THR A 579 9.68 -5.06 20.72
CA THR A 579 9.64 -4.16 21.89
C THR A 579 10.68 -3.06 21.78
N ALA A 580 10.43 -1.94 22.48
CA ALA A 580 11.34 -0.79 22.50
C ALA A 580 12.71 -1.13 23.09
N GLU A 581 12.79 -2.10 24.01
CA GLU A 581 14.04 -2.61 24.57
C GLU A 581 14.82 -3.48 23.58
N GLY A 582 14.12 -4.21 22.71
CA GLY A 582 14.74 -5.10 21.74
C GLY A 582 15.19 -4.39 20.47
N HIS A 583 14.33 -3.56 19.89
CA HIS A 583 14.68 -2.75 18.72
C HIS A 583 13.81 -1.50 18.57
N LEU A 584 14.46 -0.39 18.22
CA LEU A 584 13.79 0.87 17.93
C LEU A 584 14.51 1.55 16.76
N GLU A 585 13.80 1.75 15.64
CA GLU A 585 14.39 2.31 14.42
C GLU A 585 13.75 3.64 14.00
N PRO A 586 14.53 4.56 13.40
CA PRO A 586 13.98 5.83 12.91
C PRO A 586 13.09 5.62 11.69
N LEU A 587 11.92 6.25 11.69
CA LEU A 587 11.02 6.24 10.55
C LEU A 587 11.57 7.10 9.40
N SER A 588 11.41 6.58 8.18
CA SER A 588 11.79 7.28 6.93
C SER A 588 10.75 8.30 6.47
N PHE A 589 9.59 8.35 7.12
CA PHE A 589 8.37 9.07 6.70
C PHE A 589 7.78 8.69 5.32
N HIS A 590 8.30 7.64 4.68
CA HIS A 590 7.82 7.19 3.37
C HIS A 590 6.35 6.73 3.36
N SER A 591 5.91 6.12 4.46
CA SER A 591 4.53 5.64 4.64
C SER A 591 3.71 6.53 5.57
N ALA A 592 4.25 7.68 6.01
CA ALA A 592 3.57 8.54 6.98
C ALA A 592 2.28 9.18 6.45
N ILE A 593 2.17 9.36 5.13
CA ILE A 593 0.93 9.85 4.50
C ILE A 593 -0.17 8.77 4.56
N PRO A 594 0.00 7.57 3.96
CA PRO A 594 -1.05 6.54 3.98
C PRO A 594 -1.35 5.98 5.38
N ASN A 595 -0.35 5.92 6.28
CA ASN A 595 -0.53 5.36 7.61
C ASN A 595 -1.33 6.26 8.56
N ASN A 596 -1.61 7.51 8.21
CA ASN A 596 -2.40 8.37 9.08
C ASN A 596 -3.87 8.43 8.61
N PRO A 597 -4.84 7.87 9.38
CA PRO A 597 -6.25 7.91 9.01
C PRO A 597 -6.81 9.33 8.89
N GLU A 598 -6.25 10.33 9.59
CA GLU A 598 -6.68 11.72 9.46
C GLU A 598 -6.26 12.35 8.13
N HIS A 599 -5.11 11.97 7.56
CA HIS A 599 -4.76 12.37 6.19
C HIS A 599 -5.76 11.79 5.18
N ASN A 600 -6.19 10.54 5.39
CA ASN A 600 -7.16 9.89 4.53
C ASN A 600 -8.57 10.51 4.66
N ARG A 601 -8.98 10.83 5.90
CA ARG A 601 -10.25 11.49 6.21
C ARG A 601 -10.34 12.91 5.67
N ARG A 602 -9.34 13.75 5.96
CA ARG A 602 -9.40 15.20 5.70
C ARG A 602 -8.93 15.60 4.31
N VAL A 603 -8.08 14.77 3.68
CA VAL A 603 -7.44 15.12 2.41
C VAL A 603 -7.85 14.16 1.31
N LEU A 604 -7.52 12.86 1.45
CA LEU A 604 -7.79 11.86 0.41
C LEU A 604 -9.27 11.82 0.02
N ALA A 605 -10.18 11.79 1.01
CA ALA A 605 -11.62 11.72 0.76
C ALA A 605 -12.16 12.89 -0.09
N TYR A 606 -11.52 14.07 -0.06
CA TYR A 606 -11.92 15.26 -0.83
C TYR A 606 -11.25 15.37 -2.21
N ASP A 607 -10.16 14.62 -2.43
CA ASP A 607 -9.46 14.58 -3.72
C ASP A 607 -9.90 13.38 -4.58
N LEU A 608 -10.60 12.39 -4.00
CA LEU A 608 -11.23 11.31 -4.78
C LEU A 608 -12.30 11.85 -5.75
N ALA A 609 -12.44 11.17 -6.88
CA ALA A 609 -13.60 11.31 -7.75
C ALA A 609 -14.83 10.67 -7.12
N ILE A 610 -15.99 11.31 -7.27
CA ILE A 610 -17.28 10.82 -6.77
C ILE A 610 -18.32 10.80 -7.89
N GLY A 611 -19.25 9.86 -7.82
CA GLY A 611 -20.32 9.61 -8.79
C GLY A 611 -21.01 8.28 -8.48
N ALA A 612 -21.22 7.42 -9.49
CA ALA A 612 -21.82 6.10 -9.26
C ALA A 612 -20.80 5.10 -8.68
N GLY A 613 -21.26 4.17 -7.84
CA GLY A 613 -20.44 3.13 -7.23
C GLY A 613 -21.20 1.81 -7.15
N ASP A 614 -21.87 1.43 -8.23
CA ASP A 614 -22.78 0.28 -8.27
C ASP A 614 -22.07 -1.06 -8.13
N SER A 615 -20.78 -1.13 -8.50
CA SER A 615 -19.95 -2.34 -8.37
C SER A 615 -19.70 -2.76 -6.93
N VAL A 616 -19.56 -1.79 -6.03
CA VAL A 616 -19.36 -2.04 -4.59
C VAL A 616 -20.68 -2.11 -3.82
N ASP A 617 -21.81 -1.73 -4.43
CA ASP A 617 -23.16 -2.00 -3.91
C ASP A 617 -23.68 -3.40 -4.22
N ASP A 618 -23.26 -4.00 -5.34
CA ASP A 618 -23.48 -5.42 -5.61
C ASP A 618 -22.55 -6.26 -4.72
N VAL A 619 -23.08 -6.73 -3.58
CA VAL A 619 -22.29 -7.41 -2.55
C VAL A 619 -21.51 -8.61 -3.10
N VAL A 620 -22.13 -9.45 -3.93
CA VAL A 620 -21.48 -10.63 -4.51
C VAL A 620 -20.41 -10.21 -5.50
N PHE A 621 -20.69 -9.21 -6.35
CA PHE A 621 -19.69 -8.70 -7.28
C PHE A 621 -18.53 -8.01 -6.56
N TYR A 622 -18.79 -7.29 -5.48
CA TYR A 622 -17.75 -6.67 -4.65
C TYR A 622 -16.83 -7.72 -4.01
N GLN A 623 -17.39 -8.80 -3.47
CA GLN A 623 -16.61 -9.95 -2.98
C GLN A 623 -15.76 -10.56 -4.10
N TYR A 624 -16.33 -10.71 -5.30
CA TYR A 624 -15.59 -11.16 -6.49
C TYR A 624 -14.43 -10.21 -6.83
N LEU A 625 -14.64 -8.89 -6.84
CA LEU A 625 -13.60 -7.89 -7.11
C LEU A 625 -12.47 -7.97 -6.08
N CYS A 626 -12.80 -7.99 -4.79
CA CYS A 626 -11.80 -8.14 -3.71
C CYS A 626 -11.02 -9.44 -3.84
N ARG A 627 -11.67 -10.54 -4.26
CA ARG A 627 -10.99 -11.82 -4.48
C ARG A 627 -10.05 -11.77 -5.68
N VAL A 628 -10.47 -11.20 -6.80
CA VAL A 628 -9.62 -11.01 -7.99
C VAL A 628 -8.42 -10.10 -7.68
N ALA A 629 -8.64 -9.08 -6.85
CA ALA A 629 -7.62 -8.13 -6.42
C ALA A 629 -6.58 -8.76 -5.48
N ASP A 630 -6.92 -9.83 -4.77
CA ASP A 630 -6.01 -10.55 -3.88
C ASP A 630 -5.38 -11.79 -4.53
N TRP A 631 -4.12 -11.68 -4.96
CA TRP A 631 -3.40 -12.80 -5.60
C TRP A 631 -3.09 -13.98 -4.66
N ARG A 632 -3.33 -13.81 -3.36
CA ARG A 632 -3.05 -14.82 -2.33
C ARG A 632 -4.18 -15.84 -2.22
N LEU A 633 -5.35 -15.57 -2.83
CA LEU A 633 -6.56 -16.39 -2.70
C LEU A 633 -6.71 -17.41 -3.85
N ASP A 634 -7.08 -18.64 -3.50
CA ASP A 634 -7.20 -19.78 -4.44
C ASP A 634 -8.64 -19.97 -4.97
N TRP A 635 -8.88 -20.13 -6.28
CA TRP A 635 -10.26 -20.28 -6.77
C TRP A 635 -10.87 -21.68 -6.53
N ASN A 636 -10.02 -22.69 -6.30
CA ASN A 636 -10.42 -24.08 -6.11
C ASN A 636 -9.88 -24.65 -4.80
N ALA A 637 -10.62 -25.60 -4.22
CA ALA A 637 -10.17 -26.34 -3.04
C ALA A 637 -9.06 -27.32 -3.41
N THR A 638 -7.80 -26.90 -3.29
CA THR A 638 -6.70 -27.86 -3.23
C THR A 638 -6.62 -28.45 -1.84
N ARG A 639 -7.15 -29.66 -1.64
CA ARG A 639 -6.82 -30.50 -0.48
C ARG A 639 -5.31 -30.74 -0.46
N ALA A 640 -4.55 -29.90 0.23
CA ALA A 640 -3.21 -30.25 0.64
C ALA A 640 -3.32 -31.32 1.73
N LYS A 641 -2.94 -32.57 1.41
CA LYS A 641 -2.81 -33.64 2.40
C LYS A 641 -1.68 -33.28 3.36
N GLY A 642 -2.05 -32.97 4.60
CA GLY A 642 -1.17 -33.01 5.77
C GLY A 642 -0.60 -31.66 6.21
N ARG A 643 -1.23 -31.05 7.22
CA ARG A 643 -0.63 -30.33 8.35
C ARG A 643 -1.76 -29.80 9.25
N ALA A 644 -2.05 -30.53 10.32
CA ALA A 644 -3.19 -30.36 11.23
C ALA A 644 -3.07 -29.17 12.21
N GLN A 645 -2.44 -28.06 11.79
CA GLN A 645 -2.29 -26.87 12.64
C GLN A 645 -2.62 -25.55 11.93
N VAL A 646 -2.95 -25.59 10.64
CA VAL A 646 -3.48 -24.43 9.88
C VAL A 646 -5.02 -24.37 9.95
N GLU A 647 -5.66 -25.39 10.53
CA GLU A 647 -7.10 -25.60 10.45
C GLU A 647 -7.93 -24.91 11.56
N SER A 648 -7.32 -24.27 12.56
CA SER A 648 -8.10 -23.66 13.66
C SER A 648 -8.38 -22.16 13.53
N ASP A 649 -7.60 -21.38 12.76
CA ASP A 649 -7.75 -19.91 12.69
C ASP A 649 -7.94 -19.34 11.28
N THR A 650 -7.85 -20.18 10.24
CA THR A 650 -8.19 -19.80 8.87
C THR A 650 -9.46 -20.56 8.47
N GLU A 651 -10.62 -19.89 8.52
CA GLU A 651 -11.76 -20.31 7.70
C GLU A 651 -11.23 -20.67 6.31
N LEU A 652 -11.55 -21.87 5.80
CA LEU A 652 -11.18 -22.28 4.45
C LEU A 652 -11.63 -21.15 3.49
N ASP A 653 -10.65 -20.41 2.98
CA ASP A 653 -10.79 -19.12 2.28
C ASP A 653 -11.34 -19.30 0.84
N LEU A 654 -12.32 -20.20 0.68
CA LEU A 654 -12.95 -20.58 -0.57
C LEU A 654 -14.07 -19.58 -0.90
N PRO A 655 -14.26 -19.26 -2.18
CA PRO A 655 -15.35 -18.38 -2.58
C PRO A 655 -16.69 -19.10 -2.44
N ASP A 656 -17.70 -18.34 -2.02
CA ASP A 656 -19.11 -18.72 -2.10
C ASP A 656 -19.49 -19.11 -3.55
N GLU A 657 -20.52 -19.93 -3.71
CA GLU A 657 -20.91 -20.42 -5.03
C GLU A 657 -21.31 -19.29 -6.00
N ASP A 658 -21.93 -18.22 -5.49
CA ASP A 658 -22.29 -17.05 -6.30
C ASP A 658 -21.06 -16.28 -6.78
N VAL A 659 -20.02 -16.16 -5.94
CA VAL A 659 -18.73 -15.58 -6.32
C VAL A 659 -18.02 -16.48 -7.35
N ARG A 660 -18.09 -17.81 -7.17
CA ARG A 660 -17.57 -18.77 -8.17
C ARG A 660 -18.29 -18.67 -9.50
N ALA A 661 -19.60 -18.44 -9.49
CA ALA A 661 -20.38 -18.29 -10.71
C ALA A 661 -19.91 -17.07 -11.53
N LEU A 662 -19.56 -15.96 -10.88
CA LEU A 662 -18.98 -14.78 -11.55
C LEU A 662 -17.63 -15.11 -12.21
N TYR A 663 -16.74 -15.79 -11.51
CA TYR A 663 -15.47 -16.25 -12.07
C TYR A 663 -15.65 -17.19 -13.28
N ARG A 664 -16.60 -18.14 -13.20
CA ARG A 664 -16.87 -19.07 -14.33
C ARG A 664 -17.44 -18.33 -15.55
N ALA A 665 -18.22 -17.27 -15.32
CA ALA A 665 -18.81 -16.42 -16.36
C ALA A 665 -17.86 -15.33 -16.90
N GLU A 666 -16.67 -15.18 -16.31
CA GLU A 666 -15.67 -14.19 -16.72
C GLU A 666 -15.15 -14.45 -18.15
N GLU A 667 -14.74 -13.39 -18.83
CA GLU A 667 -14.17 -13.50 -20.17
C GLU A 667 -12.91 -14.36 -20.18
N ALA A 668 -12.74 -15.14 -21.26
CA ALA A 668 -11.62 -16.08 -21.38
C ALA A 668 -10.25 -15.41 -21.20
N GLY A 669 -10.08 -14.16 -21.66
CA GLY A 669 -8.83 -13.41 -21.50
C GLY A 669 -8.54 -13.05 -20.05
N ASN A 670 -9.53 -12.51 -19.33
CA ASN A 670 -9.40 -12.16 -17.90
C ASN A 670 -9.23 -13.42 -17.05
N ARG A 671 -10.05 -14.45 -17.29
CA ARG A 671 -9.94 -15.73 -16.58
C ARG A 671 -8.57 -16.38 -16.79
N LYS A 672 -8.02 -16.36 -18.01
CA LYS A 672 -6.67 -16.85 -18.27
C LYS A 672 -5.61 -16.13 -17.44
N LEU A 673 -5.73 -14.82 -17.24
CA LEU A 673 -4.82 -14.04 -16.40
C LEU A 673 -4.99 -14.37 -14.91
N ILE A 674 -6.22 -14.55 -14.43
CA ILE A 674 -6.53 -15.03 -13.07
C ILE A 674 -5.86 -16.39 -12.84
N ASP A 675 -6.11 -17.36 -13.71
CA ASP A 675 -5.58 -18.73 -13.60
C ASP A 675 -4.06 -18.76 -13.66
N SER A 676 -3.48 -17.94 -14.55
CA SER A 676 -2.02 -17.80 -14.67
C SER A 676 -1.40 -17.20 -13.40
N THR A 677 -2.11 -16.29 -12.73
CA THR A 677 -1.67 -15.71 -11.46
C THR A 677 -1.71 -16.75 -10.34
N GLU A 678 -2.74 -17.59 -10.29
CA GLU A 678 -2.82 -18.72 -9.33
C GLU A 678 -1.66 -19.72 -9.55
N ILE A 679 -1.35 -20.04 -10.81
CA ILE A 679 -0.19 -20.89 -11.15
C ILE A 679 1.11 -20.23 -10.71
N TYR A 680 1.29 -18.94 -10.98
CA TYR A 680 2.47 -18.20 -10.53
C TYR A 680 2.59 -18.23 -9.00
N ARG A 681 1.50 -17.97 -8.28
CA ARG A 681 1.46 -17.97 -6.81
C ARG A 681 1.89 -19.31 -6.21
N ARG A 682 1.59 -20.42 -6.87
CA ARG A 682 1.98 -21.77 -6.42
C ARG A 682 3.40 -22.13 -6.82
N SER A 683 3.78 -21.85 -8.07
CA SER A 683 5.01 -22.36 -8.69
C SER A 683 6.21 -21.41 -8.65
N GLY A 684 5.99 -20.10 -8.58
CA GLY A 684 7.00 -19.05 -8.80
C GLY A 684 7.34 -18.79 -10.27
N ALA A 685 6.82 -19.60 -11.20
CA ALA A 685 7.08 -19.42 -12.62
C ALA A 685 6.28 -18.23 -13.17
N ILE A 686 6.98 -17.19 -13.64
CA ILE A 686 6.34 -16.03 -14.26
C ILE A 686 5.53 -16.48 -15.48
N PRO A 687 4.23 -16.13 -15.56
CA PRO A 687 3.40 -16.59 -16.66
C PRO A 687 3.85 -16.01 -18.01
N SER A 688 3.76 -16.82 -19.07
CA SER A 688 4.14 -16.40 -20.43
C SER A 688 3.28 -15.27 -21.00
N ILE A 689 2.11 -15.01 -20.41
CA ILE A 689 1.29 -13.83 -20.74
C ILE A 689 2.00 -12.52 -20.38
N VAL A 690 2.96 -12.55 -19.46
CA VAL A 690 3.88 -11.45 -19.16
C VAL A 690 4.96 -11.42 -20.25
N GLY A 691 4.61 -10.82 -21.38
CA GLY A 691 5.49 -10.70 -22.54
C GLY A 691 6.66 -9.73 -22.34
N ASN A 692 7.46 -9.53 -23.39
CA ASN A 692 8.60 -8.60 -23.44
C ASN A 692 8.30 -7.37 -24.31
N THR A 693 7.05 -6.90 -24.29
CA THR A 693 6.60 -5.77 -25.12
C THR A 693 6.09 -4.67 -24.21
N LEU A 694 6.61 -3.47 -24.42
CA LEU A 694 6.17 -2.25 -23.75
C LEU A 694 4.85 -1.74 -24.34
N PRO A 695 3.92 -1.25 -23.50
CA PRO A 695 2.69 -0.61 -23.96
C PRO A 695 2.95 0.67 -24.76
N SER A 696 1.98 1.09 -25.58
CA SER A 696 2.15 2.23 -26.52
C SER A 696 2.39 3.59 -25.87
N LEU A 697 2.07 3.76 -24.58
CA LEU A 697 2.36 4.99 -23.83
C LEU A 697 3.69 4.96 -23.07
N VAL A 698 4.36 3.81 -23.02
CA VAL A 698 5.65 3.68 -22.34
C VAL A 698 6.75 4.07 -23.31
N ALA A 699 7.43 5.18 -23.01
CA ALA A 699 8.50 5.70 -23.80
C ALA A 699 9.86 5.18 -23.32
N THR A 700 10.75 4.92 -24.26
CA THR A 700 12.13 4.52 -23.99
C THR A 700 13.10 5.39 -24.78
N GLN A 701 14.20 5.68 -24.12
CA GLN A 701 15.42 6.21 -24.70
C GLN A 701 16.46 5.99 -23.63
N THR A 702 17.52 5.28 -23.96
CA THR A 702 18.63 5.13 -23.02
C THR A 702 19.60 6.31 -23.14
N ILE A 703 20.48 6.49 -22.16
CA ILE A 703 21.61 7.45 -22.28
C ILE A 703 22.43 7.15 -23.54
N ASN A 704 22.61 5.88 -23.90
CA ASN A 704 23.32 5.47 -25.10
C ASN A 704 22.56 5.86 -26.37
N ASP A 705 21.24 5.67 -26.38
CA ASP A 705 20.41 6.10 -27.50
C ASP A 705 20.54 7.61 -27.72
N ARG A 706 20.48 8.40 -26.64
CA ARG A 706 20.69 9.85 -26.73
C ARG A 706 22.09 10.22 -27.21
N TYR A 707 23.13 9.51 -26.74
CA TYR A 707 24.51 9.72 -27.18
C TYR A 707 24.68 9.50 -28.69
N TYR A 708 23.93 8.56 -29.26
CA TYR A 708 23.89 8.29 -30.71
C TYR A 708 22.72 8.99 -31.42
N ASP A 709 22.18 10.08 -30.86
CA ASP A 709 21.09 10.88 -31.43
C ASP A 709 19.83 10.08 -31.83
N ARG A 710 19.59 8.94 -31.19
CA ARG A 710 18.38 8.14 -31.40
C ARG A 710 17.23 8.77 -30.63
N PRO A 711 16.04 8.91 -31.26
CA PRO A 711 14.90 9.59 -30.64
C PRO A 711 14.29 8.76 -29.50
N VAL A 712 13.39 9.40 -28.75
CA VAL A 712 12.49 8.69 -27.84
C VAL A 712 11.52 7.84 -28.66
N CYS A 713 11.42 6.56 -28.32
CA CYS A 713 10.52 5.59 -28.95
C CYS A 713 9.40 5.21 -27.98
N PHE A 714 8.22 4.85 -28.50
CA PHE A 714 7.06 4.45 -27.69
C PHE A 714 6.67 3.00 -27.98
N GLY A 715 6.44 2.24 -26.91
CA GLY A 715 6.09 0.81 -26.99
C GLY A 715 7.13 -0.04 -27.70
N GLY A 716 6.74 -1.28 -28.03
CA GLY A 716 7.56 -2.22 -28.79
C GLY A 716 8.34 -3.21 -27.93
N PRO A 717 9.15 -4.09 -28.54
CA PRO A 717 9.92 -5.09 -27.82
C PRO A 717 11.03 -4.46 -26.98
N ILE A 718 11.38 -5.14 -25.88
CA ILE A 718 12.44 -4.76 -24.94
C ILE A 718 13.77 -5.42 -25.29
#